data_AF-F5A663-F1
#
_entry.id   AF-F5A663-F1
#
_cell.length_a   1.000
_cell.length_b   1.000
_cell.length_c   1.000
_cell.angle_alpha   90.00
_cell.angle_beta   90.00
_cell.angle_gamma   90.00
#
_symmetry.space_group_name_H-M   'P 1'
#
loop_
_entity.id
_entity.type
_entity.pdbx_description
1 polymer ?
#
loop_
_entity_poly.entity_id
_entity_poly.type
_entity_poly.pdbx_seq_one_letter_code
_entity_poly.pdbx_strand_id
1 'polypeptide(L)'
;RFMAECLCFIFKCADDYLNSPACQNLVEPVEEFTYLNNVITPLYQYIRDQGYEISDGVYVRRERDHNKTIGYDDCNQLFWYPEGIERIVLEDKTRLVDIPPAERYLKLKDVAWKKCFFKTYKETRSWFHLLVNFNRIWVIHLTMFWFYTAHNSPSLVLGNKYEQRKNNQPPGSQQWSIVGVGGGIASLIQILATLAEWAYVPRRWAGAQHLTKRLLFLIAIFIINIAPSVYVFGFSEPILKETIAKVLGIVQFFVAVATYIFFSVMPLGGLFGSYLTKNSRRYVASQTFTASYPQLSGNDRAMSYGLWLLVFGAKFGESYAFLTLSIRDPIRYLSIMKIECLGDFMIGKVLCENQPSILLGLMIFTDLVFFFLDTYLFYVLINTLFSIARSFYLGASILTPWRNVYARLPKRIYSKILATTDMEIKYKPKVLISQIWNAIVISMYREHLLAIDHVQKLLYHQVPSEQEGKRTLRAPTFFVSQEDHSFKTEFFPAHSEADRRLSFFAQSLSTPIPEPLPVDNMPTFTVLIPHYSEKILLSLREIIREDEPYSRVTLLEYLKQLHPHEWDCFVKDTKILADESSQFNGDYEKNEKDSAKSKIDDLPFYCIGFKSSAPEYTLRTRIWASLRSQTLYRTVSGFMNYSRAIKLLYRVENPEVVQMFGGNSDKLERELERMARRKFKLCISMQRYAKFKKEEMENAEFLLRAYPDLQIAYLDEEPPLAEGEEPRLYSALIDGHSEIMENGMRRPKFRIQLSGNPVLGDGKSDNQNHSLIFYRGEYIQLIDANQDNYLEECLKIRSVLAEFEEMKVDNVSPYTPGVKSPVKHPVAILGAREYIFSENIGILGDVAAGKEQTFGTLFARTLAQIGGKLHYGHPDFLNGIFMTTRGGVSKAQKGLHLNEDIYAGMNASLRGGRIKHCEYYQCGKGRDLGFGSILNFTTKIGTGMGEQMLSREYYYLGTQLPLDRFLSFYYAHAGFHLNNMFIMLSVQMFMITLLNLGALKHETIACNYNPDVPITDALLPTGCANTDALTDWVYRCVWSIFFVAFLAFIPLVVQEATERGVWRAATRLAKQLFSFSLFFEVFVTQIYANSVQQDLSFGGARYIGTGRGFATARIPFGVLYSRFAGPSIYFGARLLM
;
A
#
# COMPACT_ATOMS: atom_id res chain seq x y z
N ARG A 1 2.93 -11.39 -21.16
CA ARG A 1 2.57 -10.26 -20.26
C ARG A 1 3.62 -10.09 -19.16
N PHE A 2 3.86 -11.09 -18.31
CA PHE A 2 4.87 -11.01 -17.25
C PHE A 2 6.31 -11.29 -17.70
N MET A 3 6.51 -11.55 -19.00
CA MET A 3 7.82 -11.95 -19.54
C MET A 3 8.36 -10.95 -20.57
N ALA A 4 8.61 -9.72 -20.15
CA ALA A 4 9.01 -8.64 -21.07
C ALA A 4 10.36 -8.92 -21.74
N GLU A 5 11.30 -9.53 -21.02
CA GLU A 5 12.63 -9.89 -21.54
C GLU A 5 12.56 -11.03 -22.56
N CYS A 6 11.73 -12.04 -22.30
CA CYS A 6 11.43 -13.09 -23.30
C CYS A 6 10.77 -12.50 -24.54
N LEU A 7 9.78 -11.62 -24.37
CA LEU A 7 9.12 -10.95 -25.47
C LEU A 7 10.10 -10.12 -26.29
N CYS A 8 11.00 -9.37 -25.64
CA CYS A 8 12.05 -8.60 -26.33
C CYS A 8 12.96 -9.51 -27.17
N PHE A 9 13.34 -10.67 -26.66
CA PHE A 9 14.10 -11.67 -27.42
C PHE A 9 13.32 -12.19 -28.63
N ILE A 10 12.05 -12.56 -28.46
CA ILE A 10 11.17 -13.02 -29.55
C ILE A 10 11.03 -11.94 -30.63
N PHE A 11 10.78 -10.69 -30.22
CA PHE A 11 10.70 -9.55 -31.15
C PHE A 11 12.01 -9.34 -31.90
N LYS A 12 13.16 -9.51 -31.24
CA LYS A 12 14.45 -9.39 -31.92
C LYS A 12 14.64 -10.48 -32.97
N CYS A 13 14.30 -11.74 -32.64
CA CYS A 13 14.33 -12.82 -33.62
C CYS A 13 13.37 -12.57 -34.79
N ALA A 14 12.18 -12.04 -34.52
CA ALA A 14 11.21 -11.68 -35.55
C ALA A 14 11.70 -10.55 -36.46
N ASP A 15 12.33 -9.52 -35.89
CA ASP A 15 12.97 -8.41 -36.62
C ASP A 15 14.13 -8.91 -37.51
N ASP A 16 14.96 -9.81 -37.00
CA ASP A 16 16.03 -10.45 -37.79
C ASP A 16 15.48 -11.26 -38.98
N TYR A 17 14.36 -11.96 -38.78
CA TYR A 17 13.68 -12.69 -39.85
C TYR A 17 12.98 -11.75 -40.85
N LEU A 18 12.30 -10.70 -40.38
CA LEU A 18 11.62 -9.72 -41.23
C LEU A 18 12.57 -9.04 -42.21
N ASN A 19 13.79 -8.74 -41.75
CA ASN A 19 14.84 -8.13 -42.58
C ASN A 19 15.61 -9.15 -43.43
N SER A 20 15.26 -10.44 -43.39
CA SER A 20 15.96 -11.49 -44.13
C SER A 20 15.43 -11.65 -45.57
N PRO A 21 16.28 -12.08 -46.53
CA PRO A 21 15.83 -12.42 -47.88
C PRO A 21 14.76 -13.52 -47.89
N ALA A 22 14.80 -14.45 -46.92
CA ALA A 22 13.84 -15.55 -46.83
C ALA A 22 12.41 -15.05 -46.57
N CYS A 23 12.24 -14.06 -45.70
CA CYS A 23 10.93 -13.45 -45.46
C CYS A 23 10.50 -12.55 -46.63
N GLN A 24 11.42 -11.79 -47.21
CA GLN A 24 11.13 -10.87 -48.33
C GLN A 24 10.70 -11.61 -49.61
N ASN A 25 11.20 -12.83 -49.82
CA ASN A 25 10.86 -13.67 -50.96
C ASN A 25 9.62 -14.55 -50.73
N LEU A 26 8.99 -14.49 -49.55
CA LEU A 26 7.81 -15.29 -49.23
C LEU A 26 6.58 -14.70 -49.94
N VAL A 27 6.00 -15.48 -50.86
CA VAL A 27 4.82 -15.06 -51.65
C VAL A 27 3.52 -15.57 -51.02
N GLU A 28 3.56 -16.69 -50.30
CA GLU A 28 2.37 -17.31 -49.71
C GLU A 28 2.00 -16.67 -48.36
N PRO A 29 0.70 -16.41 -48.13
CA PRO A 29 0.24 -15.91 -46.84
C PRO A 29 0.41 -16.98 -45.77
N VAL A 30 0.92 -16.57 -44.62
CA VAL A 30 1.06 -17.43 -43.44
C VAL A 30 -0.33 -17.70 -42.85
N GLU A 31 -0.58 -18.93 -42.40
CA GLU A 31 -1.84 -19.32 -41.77
C GLU A 31 -2.18 -18.43 -40.56
N GLU A 32 -3.48 -18.17 -40.37
CA GLU A 32 -3.96 -17.40 -39.22
C GLU A 32 -3.55 -18.11 -37.91
N PHE A 33 -3.21 -17.33 -36.89
CA PHE A 33 -2.74 -17.82 -35.58
C PHE A 33 -1.37 -18.52 -35.55
N THR A 34 -0.61 -18.54 -36.63
CA THR A 34 0.74 -19.14 -36.65
C THR A 34 1.63 -18.61 -35.52
N TYR A 35 1.66 -17.29 -35.28
CA TYR A 35 2.43 -16.70 -34.17
C TYR A 35 1.94 -17.17 -32.79
N LEU A 36 0.61 -17.24 -32.61
CA LEU A 36 0.00 -17.69 -31.37
C LEU A 36 0.37 -19.14 -31.09
N ASN A 37 0.15 -20.03 -32.06
CA ASN A 37 0.32 -21.47 -31.92
C ASN A 37 1.78 -21.90 -31.84
N ASN A 38 2.66 -21.32 -32.66
CA ASN A 38 4.05 -21.77 -32.77
C ASN A 38 4.98 -21.08 -31.78
N VAL A 39 4.68 -19.84 -31.35
CA VAL A 39 5.60 -19.06 -30.50
C VAL A 39 5.06 -18.89 -29.08
N ILE A 40 3.79 -18.49 -28.93
CA ILE A 40 3.24 -18.12 -27.62
C ILE A 40 2.67 -19.32 -26.87
N THR A 41 1.93 -20.19 -27.54
CA THR A 41 1.25 -21.35 -26.92
C THR A 41 2.23 -22.31 -26.22
N PRO A 42 3.42 -22.64 -26.76
CA PRO A 42 4.39 -23.50 -26.06
C PRO A 42 4.88 -22.90 -24.75
N LEU A 43 5.11 -21.57 -24.72
CA LEU A 43 5.50 -20.84 -23.51
C LEU A 43 4.36 -20.78 -22.49
N TYR A 44 3.12 -20.54 -22.95
CA TYR A 44 1.93 -20.56 -22.10
C TYR A 44 1.72 -21.94 -21.46
N GLN A 45 1.75 -23.01 -22.27
CA GLN A 45 1.62 -24.39 -21.79
C GLN A 45 2.70 -24.71 -20.76
N TYR A 46 3.96 -24.31 -21.01
CA TYR A 46 5.03 -24.51 -20.04
C TYR A 46 4.70 -23.88 -18.67
N ILE A 47 4.23 -22.63 -18.64
CA ILE A 47 3.90 -21.92 -17.39
C ILE A 47 2.66 -22.52 -16.73
N ARG A 48 1.61 -22.82 -17.50
CA ARG A 48 0.39 -23.47 -17.00
C ARG A 48 0.72 -24.80 -16.34
N ASP A 49 1.51 -25.63 -17.01
CA ASP A 49 1.91 -26.97 -16.54
C ASP A 49 2.84 -26.91 -15.31
N GLN A 50 3.41 -25.75 -14.95
CA GLN A 50 4.09 -25.59 -13.66
C GLN A 50 3.09 -25.56 -12.49
N GLY A 51 1.93 -24.92 -12.68
CA GLY A 51 0.93 -24.71 -11.63
C GLY A 51 -0.22 -25.71 -11.62
N TYR A 52 -0.53 -26.32 -12.76
CA TYR A 52 -1.70 -27.19 -12.95
C TYR A 52 -1.29 -28.53 -13.57
N GLU A 53 -2.07 -29.57 -13.26
CA GLU A 53 -2.02 -30.87 -13.90
C GLU A 53 -3.44 -31.35 -14.20
N ILE A 54 -3.56 -32.29 -15.13
CA ILE A 54 -4.86 -32.82 -15.54
C ILE A 54 -5.16 -34.04 -14.67
N SER A 55 -6.25 -33.99 -13.92
CA SER A 55 -6.84 -35.14 -13.20
C SER A 55 -8.29 -35.28 -13.64
N ASP A 56 -8.68 -36.47 -14.11
CA ASP A 56 -10.05 -36.76 -14.59
C ASP A 56 -10.59 -35.76 -15.64
N GLY A 57 -9.72 -35.29 -16.53
CA GLY A 57 -10.08 -34.31 -17.56
C GLY A 57 -10.24 -32.86 -17.05
N VAL A 58 -10.01 -32.60 -15.76
CA VAL A 58 -10.07 -31.27 -15.16
C VAL A 58 -8.68 -30.81 -14.73
N TYR A 59 -8.37 -29.54 -14.97
CA TYR A 59 -7.15 -28.92 -14.46
C TYR A 59 -7.21 -28.76 -12.94
N VAL A 60 -6.47 -29.60 -12.23
CA VAL A 60 -6.27 -29.55 -10.79
C VAL A 60 -4.94 -28.85 -10.49
N ARG A 61 -4.92 -28.05 -9.43
CA ARG A 61 -3.71 -27.34 -9.01
C ARG A 61 -2.69 -28.34 -8.46
N ARG A 62 -1.44 -28.21 -8.87
CA ARG A 62 -0.32 -28.93 -8.25
C ARG A 62 -0.05 -28.41 -6.84
N GLU A 63 0.05 -29.31 -5.86
CA GLU A 63 0.47 -29.00 -4.50
C GLU A 63 2.00 -28.89 -4.39
N ARG A 64 2.61 -28.05 -5.24
CA ARG A 64 4.04 -27.74 -5.19
C ARG A 64 4.28 -26.39 -4.54
N ASP A 65 5.25 -26.38 -3.63
CA ASP A 65 5.74 -25.15 -3.02
C ASP A 65 6.50 -24.27 -4.05
N HIS A 66 6.53 -22.96 -3.80
CA HIS A 66 7.13 -21.92 -4.65
C HIS A 66 8.61 -22.20 -4.97
N ASN A 67 9.35 -22.76 -4.02
CA ASN A 67 10.75 -23.17 -4.21
C ASN A 67 10.98 -24.20 -5.34
N LYS A 68 9.96 -24.98 -5.71
CA LYS A 68 9.99 -26.01 -6.75
C LYS A 68 9.28 -25.58 -8.03
N THR A 69 8.46 -24.54 -7.97
CA THR A 69 7.68 -24.03 -9.10
C THR A 69 8.49 -22.98 -9.86
N ILE A 70 8.67 -23.14 -11.17
CA ILE A 70 9.36 -22.15 -12.01
C ILE A 70 8.35 -21.06 -12.42
N GLY A 71 8.61 -19.82 -11.99
CA GLY A 71 7.75 -18.67 -12.26
C GLY A 71 8.17 -17.89 -13.50
N TYR A 72 7.40 -16.85 -13.86
CA TYR A 72 7.73 -15.97 -14.98
C TYR A 72 9.02 -15.18 -14.78
N ASP A 73 9.36 -14.81 -13.54
CA ASP A 73 10.63 -14.13 -13.25
C ASP A 73 11.84 -15.05 -13.45
N ASP A 74 11.71 -16.34 -13.11
CA ASP A 74 12.73 -17.35 -13.42
C ASP A 74 12.94 -17.45 -14.94
N CYS A 75 11.85 -17.43 -15.71
CA CYS A 75 11.91 -17.44 -17.16
C CYS A 75 12.55 -16.16 -17.75
N ASN A 76 12.24 -14.97 -17.21
CA ASN A 76 12.85 -13.72 -17.67
C ASN A 76 14.34 -13.65 -17.42
N GLN A 77 14.80 -14.15 -16.27
CA GLN A 77 16.21 -14.14 -15.89
C GLN A 77 17.09 -14.99 -16.80
N LEU A 78 16.50 -15.93 -17.57
CA LEU A 78 17.21 -16.64 -18.64
C LEU A 78 17.78 -15.65 -19.68
N PHE A 79 17.06 -14.58 -20.00
CA PHE A 79 17.42 -13.63 -21.06
C PHE A 79 18.31 -12.48 -20.57
N TRP A 80 18.72 -12.48 -19.30
CA TRP A 80 19.58 -11.43 -18.73
C TRP A 80 21.05 -11.59 -19.07
N TYR A 81 21.49 -12.82 -19.35
CA TYR A 81 22.89 -13.17 -19.53
C TYR A 81 23.09 -14.00 -20.80
N PRO A 82 24.21 -13.83 -21.54
CA PRO A 82 24.51 -14.64 -22.72
C PRO A 82 24.48 -16.15 -22.45
N GLU A 83 24.98 -16.59 -21.29
CA GLU A 83 25.00 -17.99 -20.87
C GLU A 83 23.59 -18.58 -20.67
N GLY A 84 22.58 -17.71 -20.47
CA GLY A 84 21.19 -18.14 -20.44
C GLY A 84 20.60 -18.32 -21.84
N ILE A 85 20.96 -17.47 -22.79
CA ILE A 85 20.55 -17.61 -24.21
C ILE A 85 21.19 -18.86 -24.83
N GLU A 86 22.45 -19.17 -24.50
CA GLU A 86 23.15 -20.38 -24.95
C GLU A 86 22.49 -21.69 -24.50
N ARG A 87 21.63 -21.65 -23.46
CA ARG A 87 20.86 -22.83 -22.99
C ARG A 87 19.63 -23.13 -23.84
N ILE A 88 19.25 -22.23 -24.74
CA ILE A 88 18.08 -22.45 -25.60
C ILE A 88 18.44 -23.52 -26.62
N VAL A 89 17.87 -24.71 -26.43
CA VAL A 89 18.11 -25.90 -27.26
C VAL A 89 16.83 -26.35 -27.96
N LEU A 90 16.98 -26.79 -29.20
CA LEU A 90 15.93 -27.42 -29.97
C LEU A 90 15.73 -28.89 -29.55
N GLU A 91 14.67 -29.53 -30.02
CA GLU A 91 14.38 -30.94 -29.74
C GLU A 91 15.51 -31.89 -30.20
N ASP A 92 16.18 -31.55 -31.30
CA ASP A 92 17.35 -32.26 -31.86
C ASP A 92 18.67 -32.01 -31.10
N LYS A 93 18.61 -31.26 -29.99
CA LYS A 93 19.74 -30.83 -29.14
C LYS A 93 20.66 -29.78 -29.75
N THR A 94 20.38 -29.25 -30.94
CA THR A 94 21.11 -28.10 -31.47
C THR A 94 20.81 -26.85 -30.63
N ARG A 95 21.78 -25.95 -30.48
CA ARG A 95 21.58 -24.69 -29.74
C ARG A 95 21.06 -23.63 -30.70
N LEU A 96 20.07 -22.86 -30.28
CA LEU A 96 19.48 -21.80 -31.10
C LEU A 96 20.51 -20.73 -31.51
N VAL A 97 21.53 -20.50 -30.68
CA VAL A 97 22.62 -19.54 -30.97
C VAL A 97 23.53 -19.97 -32.12
N ASP A 98 23.64 -21.29 -32.38
CA ASP A 98 24.46 -21.84 -33.47
C ASP A 98 23.78 -21.64 -34.84
N ILE A 99 22.47 -21.33 -34.85
CA ILE A 99 21.67 -21.08 -36.05
C ILE A 99 21.84 -19.61 -36.49
N PRO A 100 21.94 -19.33 -37.81
CA PRO A 100 21.98 -17.96 -38.32
C PRO A 100 20.82 -17.10 -37.82
N PRO A 101 21.02 -15.81 -37.47
CA PRO A 101 19.97 -14.95 -36.91
C PRO A 101 18.67 -14.93 -37.72
N ALA A 102 18.76 -14.95 -39.05
CA ALA A 102 17.62 -14.96 -39.96
C ALA A 102 16.71 -16.20 -39.79
N GLU A 103 17.24 -17.35 -39.39
CA GLU A 103 16.47 -18.60 -39.31
C GLU A 103 15.93 -18.90 -37.90
N ARG A 104 16.40 -18.17 -36.88
CA ARG A 104 16.06 -18.44 -35.47
C ARG A 104 14.56 -18.33 -35.19
N TYR A 105 13.88 -17.37 -35.81
CA TYR A 105 12.45 -17.15 -35.61
C TYR A 105 11.61 -18.38 -36.00
N LEU A 106 11.90 -18.98 -37.15
CA LEU A 106 11.17 -20.15 -37.65
C LEU A 106 11.40 -21.39 -36.77
N LYS A 107 12.54 -21.44 -36.09
CA LYS A 107 12.93 -22.53 -35.18
C LYS A 107 12.40 -22.38 -33.76
N LEU A 108 11.75 -21.26 -33.41
CA LEU A 108 11.15 -21.07 -32.08
C LEU A 108 10.10 -22.13 -31.73
N LYS A 109 9.42 -22.67 -32.75
CA LYS A 109 8.43 -23.75 -32.60
C LYS A 109 9.05 -25.08 -32.13
N ASP A 110 10.32 -25.30 -32.47
CA ASP A 110 11.06 -26.54 -32.19
C ASP A 110 11.89 -26.44 -30.88
N VAL A 111 11.72 -25.35 -30.10
CA VAL A 111 12.48 -25.11 -28.87
C VAL A 111 11.95 -25.97 -27.73
N ALA A 112 12.84 -26.76 -27.11
CA ALA A 112 12.51 -27.58 -25.94
C ALA A 112 12.54 -26.76 -24.64
N TRP A 113 11.56 -25.88 -24.43
CA TRP A 113 11.48 -24.95 -23.28
C TRP A 113 11.64 -25.63 -21.91
N LYS A 114 11.15 -26.87 -21.77
CA LYS A 114 11.29 -27.69 -20.54
C LYS A 114 12.74 -27.95 -20.12
N LYS A 115 13.69 -27.97 -21.06
CA LYS A 115 15.13 -28.12 -20.78
C LYS A 115 15.84 -26.79 -20.59
N CYS A 116 15.25 -25.70 -21.10
CA CYS A 116 15.85 -24.37 -21.11
C CYS A 116 15.63 -23.63 -19.78
N PHE A 117 14.39 -23.62 -19.28
CA PHE A 117 14.03 -22.89 -18.06
C PHE A 117 14.44 -23.65 -16.80
N PHE A 118 14.93 -22.91 -15.81
CA PHE A 118 15.32 -23.44 -14.51
C PHE A 118 15.09 -22.40 -13.41
N LYS A 119 14.98 -22.87 -12.17
CA LYS A 119 14.77 -22.01 -11.00
C LYS A 119 16.01 -21.15 -10.70
N THR A 120 15.85 -19.84 -10.55
CA THR A 120 16.96 -18.89 -10.31
C THR A 120 17.00 -18.33 -8.89
N TYR A 121 15.91 -18.44 -8.14
CA TYR A 121 15.83 -18.07 -6.72
C TYR A 121 14.84 -19.00 -6.03
N LYS A 122 15.11 -19.48 -4.82
CA LYS A 122 14.21 -20.41 -4.11
C LYS A 122 13.47 -19.67 -3.00
N GLU A 123 12.17 -19.46 -3.21
CA GLU A 123 11.25 -18.91 -2.21
C GLU A 123 10.88 -20.01 -1.19
N THR A 124 11.77 -20.29 -0.23
CA THR A 124 11.58 -21.34 0.79
C THR A 124 11.04 -20.76 2.09
N ARG A 125 9.97 -21.33 2.64
CA ARG A 125 9.42 -20.91 3.94
C ARG A 125 10.44 -21.06 5.07
N SER A 126 10.93 -19.94 5.59
CA SER A 126 11.91 -19.90 6.67
C SER A 126 12.07 -18.49 7.26
N TRP A 127 12.31 -18.42 8.56
CA TRP A 127 12.72 -17.20 9.26
C TRP A 127 14.10 -16.69 8.84
N PHE A 128 14.94 -17.53 8.22
CA PHE A 128 16.28 -17.12 7.77
C PHE A 128 16.24 -16.05 6.66
N HIS A 129 15.11 -15.86 5.97
CA HIS A 129 14.94 -14.73 5.04
C HIS A 129 15.07 -13.38 5.75
N LEU A 130 14.62 -13.26 7.01
CA LEU A 130 14.82 -12.04 7.79
C LEU A 130 16.28 -11.77 8.10
N LEU A 131 17.06 -12.83 8.32
CA LEU A 131 18.48 -12.71 8.61
C LEU A 131 19.24 -12.26 7.37
N VAL A 132 18.87 -12.75 6.18
CA VAL A 132 19.52 -12.38 4.90
C VAL A 132 19.06 -11.00 4.43
N ASN A 133 17.74 -10.80 4.28
CA ASN A 133 17.17 -9.60 3.68
C ASN A 133 17.37 -8.37 4.56
N PHE A 134 17.35 -8.55 5.89
CA PHE A 134 17.41 -7.45 6.86
C PHE A 134 18.59 -7.56 7.85
N ASN A 135 19.68 -8.20 7.44
CA ASN A 135 20.93 -8.35 8.23
C ASN A 135 21.37 -7.06 8.95
N ARG A 136 21.28 -5.90 8.26
CA ARG A 136 21.67 -4.59 8.79
C ARG A 136 20.81 -4.15 9.99
N ILE A 137 19.53 -4.50 10.03
CA ILE A 137 18.67 -4.20 11.20
C ILE A 137 19.19 -4.96 12.42
N TRP A 138 19.50 -6.24 12.27
CA TRP A 138 20.07 -7.07 13.33
C TRP A 138 21.42 -6.55 13.83
N VAL A 139 22.31 -6.16 12.91
CA VAL A 139 23.61 -5.56 13.27
C VAL A 139 23.41 -4.26 14.05
N ILE A 140 22.57 -3.33 13.55
CA ILE A 140 22.34 -2.03 14.18
C ILE A 140 21.83 -2.20 15.62
N HIS A 141 20.91 -3.14 15.85
CA HIS A 141 20.25 -3.29 17.15
C HIS A 141 21.02 -4.21 18.10
N LEU A 142 21.36 -5.44 17.69
CA LEU A 142 22.01 -6.41 18.58
C LEU A 142 23.39 -5.94 19.03
N THR A 143 24.16 -5.34 18.12
CA THR A 143 25.50 -4.85 18.47
C THR A 143 25.43 -3.62 19.38
N MET A 144 24.47 -2.72 19.16
CA MET A 144 24.31 -1.55 20.04
C MET A 144 23.78 -1.94 21.42
N PHE A 145 22.81 -2.85 21.48
CA PHE A 145 22.34 -3.42 22.74
C PHE A 145 23.50 -4.06 23.51
N TRP A 146 24.37 -4.82 22.83
CA TRP A 146 25.57 -5.38 23.45
C TRP A 146 26.50 -4.28 23.99
N PHE A 147 26.81 -3.25 23.21
CA PHE A 147 27.68 -2.16 23.68
C PHE A 147 27.14 -1.48 24.94
N TYR A 148 25.84 -1.26 25.00
CA TYR A 148 25.16 -0.64 26.14
C TYR A 148 25.13 -1.57 27.36
N THR A 149 24.64 -2.79 27.19
CA THR A 149 24.45 -3.74 28.29
C THR A 149 25.79 -4.22 28.84
N ALA A 150 26.77 -4.56 27.98
CA ALA A 150 28.09 -5.02 28.43
C ALA A 150 28.86 -3.92 29.19
N HIS A 151 28.79 -2.67 28.74
CA HIS A 151 29.45 -1.57 29.45
C HIS A 151 28.85 -1.34 30.85
N ASN A 152 27.53 -1.48 30.98
CA ASN A 152 26.82 -1.24 32.23
C ASN A 152 26.72 -2.47 33.15
N SER A 153 27.31 -3.61 32.82
CA SER A 153 27.20 -4.85 33.62
C SER A 153 28.54 -5.38 34.16
N PRO A 154 29.29 -4.58 34.95
CA PRO A 154 30.59 -5.00 35.49
C PRO A 154 30.51 -6.25 36.40
N SER A 155 29.37 -6.48 37.05
CA SER A 155 29.15 -7.66 37.90
C SER A 155 29.17 -8.98 37.10
N LEU A 156 28.68 -8.98 35.86
CA LEU A 156 28.74 -10.15 34.98
C LEU A 156 30.16 -10.47 34.51
N VAL A 157 30.97 -9.43 34.30
CA VAL A 157 32.38 -9.58 33.84
C VAL A 157 33.25 -10.18 34.95
N LEU A 158 33.06 -9.71 36.19
CA LEU A 158 33.78 -10.22 37.36
C LEU A 158 33.25 -11.56 37.89
N GLY A 159 31.97 -11.86 37.63
CA GLY A 159 31.30 -13.07 38.11
C GLY A 159 31.41 -13.22 39.63
N ASN A 160 31.87 -14.38 40.08
CA ASN A 160 32.05 -14.69 41.51
C ASN A 160 33.07 -13.80 42.24
N LYS A 161 33.89 -13.02 41.51
CA LYS A 161 34.87 -12.09 42.10
C LYS A 161 34.23 -10.74 42.47
N TYR A 162 32.98 -10.47 42.07
CA TYR A 162 32.30 -9.23 42.38
C TYR A 162 31.81 -9.21 43.84
N GLU A 163 32.21 -8.19 44.59
CA GLU A 163 31.80 -7.97 45.99
C GLU A 163 30.96 -6.69 46.09
N GLN A 164 29.68 -6.82 46.42
CA GLN A 164 28.75 -5.69 46.51
C GLN A 164 29.27 -4.57 47.42
N ARG A 165 29.80 -4.91 48.60
CA ARG A 165 30.30 -3.94 49.60
C ARG A 165 31.50 -3.11 49.12
N LYS A 166 32.27 -3.63 48.16
CA LYS A 166 33.41 -2.92 47.56
C LYS A 166 33.07 -2.26 46.22
N ASN A 167 31.99 -2.70 45.57
CA ASN A 167 31.63 -2.30 44.20
C ASN A 167 32.84 -2.35 43.26
N ASN A 168 33.61 -3.44 43.36
CA ASN A 168 34.85 -3.60 42.61
C ASN A 168 34.58 -3.58 41.11
N GLN A 169 35.44 -2.89 40.37
CA GLN A 169 35.34 -2.74 38.93
C GLN A 169 36.29 -3.72 38.24
N PRO A 170 35.92 -4.28 37.07
CA PRO A 170 36.84 -5.09 36.28
C PRO A 170 38.06 -4.25 35.85
N PRO A 171 39.23 -4.89 35.65
CA PRO A 171 40.38 -4.23 35.04
C PRO A 171 40.00 -3.55 33.74
N GLY A 172 40.58 -2.37 33.46
CA GLY A 172 40.23 -1.59 32.28
C GLY A 172 40.40 -2.36 30.96
N SER A 173 41.37 -3.28 30.90
CA SER A 173 41.57 -4.18 29.75
C SER A 173 40.35 -5.07 29.46
N GLN A 174 39.77 -5.69 30.50
CA GLN A 174 38.58 -6.54 30.39
C GLN A 174 37.34 -5.73 30.04
N GLN A 175 37.18 -4.53 30.62
CA GLN A 175 36.05 -3.65 30.35
C GLN A 175 36.02 -3.16 28.89
N TRP A 176 37.15 -2.74 28.33
CA TRP A 176 37.22 -2.37 26.91
C TRP A 176 37.03 -3.58 25.99
N SER A 177 37.62 -4.72 26.35
CA SER A 177 37.58 -5.92 25.52
C SER A 177 36.18 -6.55 25.45
N ILE A 178 35.42 -6.62 26.55
CA ILE A 178 34.07 -7.21 26.56
C ILE A 178 33.09 -6.40 25.69
N VAL A 179 33.21 -5.06 25.74
CA VAL A 179 32.44 -4.19 24.85
C VAL A 179 32.89 -4.39 23.40
N GLY A 180 34.20 -4.54 23.16
CA GLY A 180 34.78 -4.85 21.85
C GLY A 180 34.26 -6.16 21.20
N VAL A 181 33.78 -7.13 21.98
CA VAL A 181 33.12 -8.35 21.45
C VAL A 181 31.92 -8.02 20.56
N GLY A 182 31.29 -6.85 20.72
CA GLY A 182 30.17 -6.42 19.87
C GLY A 182 30.50 -6.44 18.36
N GLY A 183 31.75 -6.13 17.98
CA GLY A 183 32.20 -6.24 16.58
C GLY A 183 32.24 -7.69 16.07
N GLY A 184 32.48 -8.64 16.97
CA GLY A 184 32.35 -10.07 16.72
C GLY A 184 30.89 -10.50 16.50
N ILE A 185 29.95 -9.96 17.28
CA ILE A 185 28.51 -10.19 17.08
C ILE A 185 28.06 -9.68 15.71
N ALA A 186 28.45 -8.45 15.34
CA ALA A 186 28.16 -7.89 14.03
C ALA A 186 28.67 -8.79 12.89
N SER A 187 29.90 -9.28 13.02
CA SER A 187 30.53 -10.17 12.05
C SER A 187 29.85 -11.55 11.99
N LEU A 188 29.46 -12.10 13.13
CA LEU A 188 28.75 -13.38 13.23
C LEU A 188 27.39 -13.33 12.53
N ILE A 189 26.64 -12.25 12.71
CA ILE A 189 25.36 -12.03 12.01
C ILE A 189 25.57 -12.06 10.49
N GLN A 190 26.62 -11.39 9.98
CA GLN A 190 26.94 -11.38 8.56
C GLN A 190 27.37 -12.75 8.02
N ILE A 191 28.10 -13.52 8.82
CA ILE A 191 28.48 -14.91 8.50
C ILE A 191 27.21 -15.76 8.38
N LEU A 192 26.34 -15.74 9.39
CA LEU A 192 25.10 -16.52 9.37
C LEU A 192 24.17 -16.12 8.21
N ALA A 193 24.06 -14.83 7.91
CA ALA A 193 23.32 -14.35 6.73
C ALA A 193 23.93 -14.88 5.42
N THR A 194 25.26 -14.90 5.30
CA THR A 194 25.94 -15.43 4.11
C THR A 194 25.75 -16.95 3.97
N LEU A 195 25.75 -17.69 5.08
CA LEU A 195 25.47 -19.13 5.08
C LEU A 195 24.02 -19.40 4.66
N ALA A 196 23.05 -18.63 5.19
CA ALA A 196 21.64 -18.77 4.82
C ALA A 196 21.39 -18.45 3.34
N GLU A 197 22.10 -17.49 2.75
CA GLU A 197 21.96 -17.14 1.32
C GLU A 197 22.28 -18.31 0.37
N TRP A 198 23.09 -19.29 0.79
CA TRP A 198 23.33 -20.51 0.00
C TRP A 198 22.07 -21.35 -0.22
N ALA A 199 21.11 -21.31 0.71
CA ALA A 199 19.86 -22.04 0.59
C ALA A 199 18.93 -21.44 -0.49
N TYR A 200 19.00 -20.13 -0.72
CA TYR A 200 18.04 -19.40 -1.55
C TYR A 200 18.49 -19.21 -2.99
N VAL A 201 19.77 -18.88 -3.24
CA VAL A 201 20.27 -18.61 -4.59
C VAL A 201 20.98 -19.84 -5.16
N PRO A 202 20.43 -20.52 -6.18
CA PRO A 202 21.07 -21.66 -6.84
C PRO A 202 22.36 -21.23 -7.55
N ARG A 203 23.43 -22.01 -7.38
CA ARG A 203 24.75 -21.69 -7.97
C ARG A 203 24.88 -21.99 -9.46
N ARG A 204 23.89 -22.68 -10.04
CA ARG A 204 23.81 -22.90 -11.50
C ARG A 204 23.44 -21.62 -12.27
N TRP A 205 22.93 -20.59 -11.60
CA TRP A 205 22.55 -19.31 -12.20
C TRP A 205 23.78 -18.44 -12.47
N ALA A 206 23.91 -17.92 -13.70
CA ALA A 206 25.07 -17.13 -14.13
C ALA A 206 25.26 -15.82 -13.33
N GLY A 207 24.16 -15.25 -12.84
CA GLY A 207 24.13 -14.04 -12.00
C GLY A 207 24.45 -14.27 -10.52
N ALA A 208 24.67 -15.52 -10.07
CA ALA A 208 24.93 -15.80 -8.66
C ALA A 208 26.29 -15.22 -8.21
N GLN A 209 26.28 -14.46 -7.11
CA GLN A 209 27.51 -13.88 -6.54
C GLN A 209 28.44 -14.94 -5.93
N HIS A 210 29.75 -14.64 -5.90
CA HIS A 210 30.78 -15.51 -5.32
C HIS A 210 30.78 -15.44 -3.79
N LEU A 211 29.95 -16.26 -3.15
CA LEU A 211 29.79 -16.26 -1.68
C LEU A 211 30.99 -16.79 -0.90
N THR A 212 31.79 -17.69 -1.47
CA THR A 212 32.95 -18.27 -0.77
C THR A 212 34.00 -17.22 -0.40
N LYS A 213 34.33 -16.31 -1.32
CA LYS A 213 35.25 -15.19 -1.06
C LYS A 213 34.70 -14.24 0.01
N ARG A 214 33.40 -13.94 -0.08
CA ARG A 214 32.71 -13.10 0.91
C ARG A 214 32.76 -13.74 2.30
N LEU A 215 32.47 -15.03 2.41
CA LEU A 215 32.52 -15.75 3.68
C LEU A 215 33.92 -15.73 4.31
N LEU A 216 34.97 -16.03 3.54
CA LEU A 216 36.35 -16.02 4.05
C LEU A 216 36.75 -14.62 4.57
N PHE A 217 36.36 -13.57 3.85
CA PHE A 217 36.58 -12.19 4.29
C PHE A 217 35.85 -11.88 5.62
N LEU A 218 34.58 -12.30 5.74
CA LEU A 218 33.81 -12.09 6.97
C LEU A 218 34.39 -12.88 8.15
N ILE A 219 34.88 -14.10 7.93
CA ILE A 219 35.58 -14.90 8.95
C ILE A 219 36.87 -14.20 9.40
N ALA A 220 37.63 -13.62 8.48
CA ALA A 220 38.83 -12.86 8.83
C ALA A 220 38.51 -11.66 9.73
N ILE A 221 37.46 -10.89 9.41
CA ILE A 221 36.99 -9.78 10.26
C ILE A 221 36.50 -10.28 11.63
N PHE A 222 35.79 -11.42 11.67
CA PHE A 222 35.35 -12.03 12.92
C PHE A 222 36.53 -12.39 13.82
N ILE A 223 37.58 -13.01 13.27
CA ILE A 223 38.80 -13.36 14.01
C ILE A 223 39.49 -12.09 14.54
N ILE A 224 39.60 -11.04 13.72
CA ILE A 224 40.21 -9.75 14.13
C ILE A 224 39.45 -9.15 15.33
N ASN A 225 38.13 -9.27 15.37
CA ASN A 225 37.31 -8.73 16.45
C ASN A 225 37.31 -9.58 17.72
N ILE A 226 37.48 -10.91 17.63
CA ILE A 226 37.37 -11.83 18.79
C ILE A 226 38.74 -12.21 19.38
N ALA A 227 39.79 -12.33 18.57
CA ALA A 227 41.11 -12.78 19.02
C ALA A 227 41.68 -11.94 20.19
N PRO A 228 41.54 -10.60 20.23
CA PRO A 228 42.00 -9.81 21.37
C PRO A 228 41.28 -10.16 22.68
N SER A 229 39.96 -10.46 22.66
CA SER A 229 39.24 -10.89 23.85
C SER A 229 39.71 -12.23 24.39
N VAL A 230 40.01 -13.19 23.51
CA VAL A 230 40.57 -14.48 23.93
C VAL A 230 41.90 -14.28 24.66
N TYR A 231 42.75 -13.35 24.18
CA TYR A 231 43.99 -13.00 24.85
C TYR A 231 43.78 -12.32 26.22
N VAL A 232 42.88 -11.33 26.29
CA VAL A 232 42.61 -10.54 27.51
C VAL A 232 41.92 -11.36 28.61
N PHE A 233 41.04 -12.31 28.27
CA PHE A 233 40.37 -13.13 29.28
C PHE A 233 41.09 -14.45 29.58
N GLY A 234 41.85 -15.01 28.63
CA GLY A 234 42.47 -16.33 28.77
C GLY A 234 43.95 -16.34 29.18
N PHE A 235 44.73 -15.29 28.88
CA PHE A 235 46.20 -15.37 28.95
C PHE A 235 46.89 -14.24 29.73
N SER A 236 46.14 -13.28 30.29
CA SER A 236 46.68 -12.05 30.88
C SER A 236 46.83 -12.08 32.43
N GLU A 237 47.22 -13.21 33.02
CA GLU A 237 47.25 -13.34 34.49
C GLU A 237 48.44 -12.71 35.26
N PRO A 238 49.55 -12.18 34.67
CA PRO A 238 50.53 -11.38 35.43
C PRO A 238 50.46 -9.86 35.17
N ILE A 239 50.69 -9.08 36.22
CA ILE A 239 50.67 -7.60 36.30
C ILE A 239 51.48 -6.90 35.18
N LEU A 240 52.60 -7.50 34.72
CA LEU A 240 53.41 -6.95 33.62
C LEU A 240 52.72 -6.97 32.24
N LYS A 241 51.67 -7.78 32.06
CA LYS A 241 50.92 -7.89 30.80
C LYS A 241 49.69 -6.96 30.73
N GLU A 242 49.38 -6.24 31.81
CA GLU A 242 48.16 -5.43 31.90
C GLU A 242 48.18 -4.24 30.94
N THR A 243 49.33 -3.58 30.75
CA THR A 243 49.45 -2.45 29.81
C THR A 243 49.20 -2.88 28.37
N ILE A 244 49.77 -4.02 27.96
CA ILE A 244 49.57 -4.59 26.61
C ILE A 244 48.11 -5.03 26.45
N ALA A 245 47.55 -5.72 27.44
CA ALA A 245 46.15 -6.14 27.43
C ALA A 245 45.18 -4.93 27.36
N LYS A 246 45.51 -3.82 28.02
CA LYS A 246 44.72 -2.58 27.98
C LYS A 246 44.78 -1.91 26.61
N VAL A 247 45.97 -1.82 26.01
CA VAL A 247 46.12 -1.30 24.63
C VAL A 247 45.35 -2.17 23.65
N LEU A 248 45.47 -3.50 23.74
CA LEU A 248 44.73 -4.44 22.89
C LEU A 248 43.21 -4.28 23.05
N GLY A 249 42.70 -4.15 24.28
CA GLY A 249 41.28 -3.92 24.54
C GLY A 249 40.75 -2.61 23.94
N ILE A 250 41.52 -1.51 24.05
CA ILE A 250 41.14 -0.21 23.46
C ILE A 250 41.13 -0.29 21.94
N VAL A 251 42.19 -0.84 21.33
CA VAL A 251 42.27 -1.02 19.86
C VAL A 251 41.12 -1.90 19.37
N GLN A 252 40.84 -3.00 20.06
CA GLN A 252 39.72 -3.89 19.75
C GLN A 252 38.40 -3.14 19.74
N PHE A 253 38.14 -2.29 20.74
CA PHE A 253 36.90 -1.50 20.80
C PHE A 253 36.75 -0.57 19.57
N PHE A 254 37.78 0.16 19.17
CA PHE A 254 37.71 1.03 17.99
C PHE A 254 37.54 0.23 16.69
N VAL A 255 38.18 -0.94 16.58
CA VAL A 255 37.98 -1.86 15.44
C VAL A 255 36.55 -2.39 15.44
N ALA A 256 35.97 -2.70 16.61
CA ALA A 256 34.60 -3.14 16.74
C ALA A 256 33.60 -2.05 16.33
N VAL A 257 33.83 -0.80 16.72
CA VAL A 257 33.02 0.35 16.29
C VAL A 257 33.13 0.57 14.77
N ALA A 258 34.34 0.49 14.21
CA ALA A 258 34.53 0.59 12.76
C ALA A 258 33.82 -0.55 12.02
N THR A 259 33.90 -1.77 12.54
CA THR A 259 33.21 -2.96 11.99
C THR A 259 31.69 -2.78 12.05
N TYR A 260 31.17 -2.29 13.17
CA TYR A 260 29.74 -1.99 13.36
C TYR A 260 29.25 -0.95 12.35
N ILE A 261 29.94 0.19 12.21
CA ILE A 261 29.56 1.25 11.26
C ILE A 261 29.61 0.71 9.83
N PHE A 262 30.69 0.01 9.47
CA PHE A 262 30.86 -0.56 8.14
C PHE A 262 29.73 -1.54 7.77
N PHE A 263 29.43 -2.52 8.63
CA PHE A 263 28.36 -3.49 8.37
C PHE A 263 26.95 -2.94 8.53
N SER A 264 26.77 -1.83 9.23
CA SER A 264 25.48 -1.12 9.29
C SER A 264 25.20 -0.38 7.99
N VAL A 265 26.20 0.26 7.38
CA VAL A 265 26.04 1.06 6.16
C VAL A 265 26.12 0.21 4.89
N MET A 266 27.09 -0.71 4.82
CA MET A 266 27.39 -1.46 3.60
C MET A 266 26.36 -2.58 3.38
N PRO A 267 25.67 -2.62 2.22
CA PRO A 267 24.75 -3.69 1.90
C PRO A 267 25.49 -5.01 1.61
N LEU A 268 24.89 -6.14 1.98
CA LEU A 268 25.50 -7.48 1.85
C LEU A 268 25.85 -7.82 0.40
N GLY A 269 24.97 -7.49 -0.55
CA GLY A 269 25.19 -7.71 -1.97
C GLY A 269 26.22 -6.77 -2.60
N GLY A 270 26.64 -5.73 -1.87
CA GLY A 270 27.70 -4.80 -2.27
C GLY A 270 29.11 -5.28 -1.89
N LEU A 271 29.25 -6.22 -0.95
CA LEU A 271 30.54 -6.78 -0.54
C LEU A 271 31.13 -7.60 -1.72
N PHE A 272 32.16 -7.05 -2.37
CA PHE A 272 32.79 -7.59 -3.58
C PHE A 272 31.91 -7.60 -4.85
N GLY A 273 30.82 -6.81 -4.87
CA GLY A 273 29.87 -6.69 -5.98
C GLY A 273 30.12 -5.50 -6.95
N SER A 274 29.18 -5.27 -7.86
CA SER A 274 29.27 -4.34 -9.02
C SER A 274 29.62 -2.88 -8.68
N TYR A 275 29.41 -2.44 -7.43
CA TYR A 275 29.73 -1.09 -6.97
C TYR A 275 31.22 -0.76 -7.04
N LEU A 276 32.10 -1.77 -7.02
CA LEU A 276 33.55 -1.60 -7.09
C LEU A 276 34.12 -1.66 -8.52
N THR A 277 33.41 -2.24 -9.49
CA THR A 277 33.92 -2.43 -10.86
C THR A 277 32.87 -2.09 -11.93
N LYS A 278 32.89 -0.85 -12.42
CA LYS A 278 31.93 -0.33 -13.43
C LYS A 278 32.11 -0.88 -14.86
N ASN A 279 33.18 -1.64 -15.15
CA ASN A 279 33.58 -1.94 -16.54
C ASN A 279 33.28 -3.35 -17.04
N SER A 280 32.61 -4.22 -16.26
CA SER A 280 32.32 -5.60 -16.70
C SER A 280 30.88 -5.76 -17.18
N ARG A 281 30.71 -6.26 -18.43
CA ARG A 281 29.40 -6.60 -19.03
C ARG A 281 28.57 -7.56 -18.17
N ARG A 282 29.22 -8.40 -17.36
CA ARG A 282 28.56 -9.37 -16.48
C ARG A 282 27.66 -8.73 -15.43
N TYR A 283 27.96 -7.51 -14.98
CA TYR A 283 27.18 -6.85 -13.94
C TYR A 283 26.11 -5.87 -14.47
N VAL A 284 26.04 -5.67 -15.79
CA VAL A 284 25.09 -4.74 -16.43
C VAL A 284 23.64 -5.17 -16.14
N ALA A 285 23.34 -6.48 -16.23
CA ALA A 285 21.99 -6.98 -15.95
C ALA A 285 21.54 -6.66 -14.52
N SER A 286 22.40 -6.86 -13.52
CA SER A 286 22.08 -6.51 -12.13
C SER A 286 21.96 -4.99 -11.95
N GLN A 287 22.83 -4.19 -12.57
CA GLN A 287 22.76 -2.74 -12.49
C GLN A 287 21.48 -2.17 -13.09
N THR A 288 20.97 -2.80 -14.16
CA THR A 288 19.79 -2.32 -14.89
C THR A 288 18.48 -2.87 -14.31
N PHE A 289 18.41 -4.15 -13.95
CA PHE A 289 17.15 -4.81 -13.59
C PHE A 289 16.91 -4.93 -12.07
N THR A 290 17.97 -4.98 -11.26
CA THR A 290 17.83 -5.23 -9.81
C THR A 290 18.38 -4.11 -8.92
N ALA A 291 19.29 -3.26 -9.42
CA ALA A 291 19.95 -2.21 -8.64
C ALA A 291 19.86 -0.81 -9.26
N SER A 292 18.93 -0.57 -10.19
CA SER A 292 18.78 0.72 -10.87
C SER A 292 17.93 1.68 -10.02
N TYR A 293 18.41 2.11 -8.86
CA TYR A 293 17.62 2.98 -7.99
C TYR A 293 17.75 4.47 -8.35
N PRO A 294 16.64 5.25 -8.37
CA PRO A 294 16.71 6.71 -8.53
C PRO A 294 17.56 7.36 -7.44
N GLN A 295 18.44 8.30 -7.77
CA GLN A 295 19.22 9.01 -6.75
C GLN A 295 18.44 10.20 -6.16
N LEU A 296 18.39 10.32 -4.83
CA LEU A 296 17.85 11.50 -4.16
C LEU A 296 18.82 12.69 -4.30
N SER A 297 18.31 13.90 -4.55
CA SER A 297 19.11 15.12 -4.73
C SER A 297 18.64 16.26 -3.81
N GLY A 298 19.57 17.13 -3.39
CA GLY A 298 19.25 18.36 -2.64
C GLY A 298 18.51 18.11 -1.32
N ASN A 299 17.37 18.77 -1.16
CA ASN A 299 16.56 18.73 0.07
C ASN A 299 16.05 17.33 0.41
N ASP A 300 15.78 16.49 -0.59
CA ASP A 300 15.20 15.15 -0.38
C ASP A 300 16.19 14.21 0.30
N ARG A 301 17.46 14.33 -0.08
CA ARG A 301 18.56 13.60 0.54
C ARG A 301 18.80 14.08 1.97
N ALA A 302 18.79 15.40 2.19
CA ALA A 302 18.93 15.98 3.52
C ALA A 302 17.78 15.55 4.44
N MET A 303 16.55 15.51 3.92
CA MET A 303 15.37 15.03 4.64
C MET A 303 15.50 13.56 5.04
N SER A 304 15.94 12.68 4.13
CA SER A 304 16.08 11.24 4.40
C SER A 304 17.16 10.95 5.46
N TYR A 305 18.34 11.58 5.35
CA TYR A 305 19.38 11.44 6.38
C TYR A 305 19.00 12.10 7.71
N GLY A 306 18.38 13.28 7.68
CA GLY A 306 17.91 13.97 8.87
C GLY A 306 16.85 13.17 9.63
N LEU A 307 15.91 12.54 8.92
CA LEU A 307 14.90 11.64 9.50
C LEU A 307 15.57 10.52 10.30
N TRP A 308 16.47 9.76 9.68
CA TRP A 308 17.11 8.60 10.34
C TRP A 308 18.09 8.98 11.44
N LEU A 309 18.80 10.10 11.30
CA LEU A 309 19.67 10.62 12.36
C LEU A 309 18.87 10.97 13.61
N LEU A 310 17.70 11.62 13.46
CA LEU A 310 16.82 11.94 14.58
C LEU A 310 16.16 10.70 15.19
N VAL A 311 15.71 9.74 14.36
CA VAL A 311 15.13 8.48 14.83
C VAL A 311 16.14 7.71 15.68
N PHE A 312 17.35 7.47 15.17
CA PHE A 312 18.36 6.74 15.94
C PHE A 312 18.93 7.54 17.10
N GLY A 313 19.03 8.87 16.97
CA GLY A 313 19.43 9.74 18.09
C GLY A 313 18.45 9.65 19.27
N ALA A 314 17.15 9.78 19.00
CA ALA A 314 16.11 9.65 20.02
C ALA A 314 16.08 8.23 20.60
N LYS A 315 16.09 7.22 19.73
CA LYS A 315 16.06 5.80 20.12
C LYS A 315 17.26 5.41 20.98
N PHE A 316 18.48 5.69 20.54
CA PHE A 316 19.67 5.27 21.28
C PHE A 316 19.87 6.08 22.57
N GLY A 317 19.40 7.33 22.63
CA GLY A 317 19.42 8.13 23.85
C GLY A 317 18.41 7.63 24.89
N GLU A 318 17.16 7.41 24.47
CA GLU A 318 16.09 6.93 25.34
C GLU A 318 16.37 5.49 25.83
N SER A 319 16.70 4.56 24.93
CA SER A 319 16.96 3.18 25.33
C SER A 319 18.16 3.05 26.28
N TYR A 320 19.14 3.95 26.20
CA TYR A 320 20.23 3.99 27.18
C TYR A 320 19.72 4.41 28.56
N ALA A 321 18.93 5.49 28.62
CA ALA A 321 18.43 6.05 29.87
C ALA A 321 17.38 5.17 30.56
N PHE A 322 16.43 4.61 29.80
CA PHE A 322 15.27 3.90 30.34
C PHE A 322 15.42 2.38 30.38
N LEU A 323 15.99 1.75 29.34
CA LEU A 323 16.17 0.29 29.32
C LEU A 323 17.50 -0.11 29.97
N THR A 324 18.62 0.37 29.42
CA THR A 324 19.97 -0.09 29.84
C THR A 324 20.30 0.26 31.28
N LEU A 325 20.07 1.51 31.71
CA LEU A 325 20.33 1.89 33.10
C LEU A 325 19.37 1.23 34.08
N SER A 326 18.14 0.92 33.65
CA SER A 326 17.16 0.27 34.53
C SER A 326 17.48 -1.20 34.79
N ILE A 327 18.05 -1.92 33.81
CA ILE A 327 18.39 -3.35 34.00
C ILE A 327 19.74 -3.55 34.71
N ARG A 328 20.59 -2.52 34.79
CA ARG A 328 21.90 -2.56 35.47
C ARG A 328 21.81 -3.10 36.90
N ASP A 329 20.90 -2.56 37.70
CA ASP A 329 20.80 -2.92 39.11
C ASP A 329 20.21 -4.33 39.32
N PRO A 330 19.15 -4.75 38.60
CA PRO A 330 18.73 -6.15 38.54
C PRO A 330 19.86 -7.13 38.15
N ILE A 331 20.67 -6.80 37.14
CA ILE A 331 21.82 -7.63 36.74
C ILE A 331 22.80 -7.78 37.91
N ARG A 332 23.11 -6.68 38.61
CA ARG A 332 24.01 -6.70 39.76
C ARG A 332 23.50 -7.65 40.84
N TYR A 333 22.26 -7.46 41.30
CA TYR A 333 21.74 -8.22 42.44
C TYR A 333 21.47 -9.70 42.09
N LEU A 334 20.97 -10.02 40.90
CA LEU A 334 20.76 -11.42 40.50
C LEU A 334 22.07 -12.18 40.30
N SER A 335 23.12 -11.52 39.78
CA SER A 335 24.42 -12.17 39.55
C SER A 335 25.13 -12.64 40.82
N ILE A 336 24.84 -12.01 41.97
CA ILE A 336 25.42 -12.36 43.27
C ILE A 336 24.47 -13.16 44.16
N MET A 337 23.21 -13.30 43.77
CA MET A 337 22.17 -13.92 44.58
C MET A 337 22.43 -15.43 44.70
N LYS A 338 22.49 -15.92 45.94
CA LYS A 338 22.56 -17.34 46.26
C LYS A 338 21.36 -17.71 47.13
N ILE A 339 20.56 -18.66 46.66
CA ILE A 339 19.35 -19.11 47.35
C ILE A 339 19.68 -20.40 48.12
N GLU A 340 19.24 -20.48 49.37
CA GLU A 340 19.29 -21.73 50.14
C GLU A 340 18.06 -22.58 49.82
N CYS A 341 18.26 -23.68 49.08
CA CYS A 341 17.18 -24.49 48.54
C CYS A 341 17.03 -25.84 49.28
N LEU A 342 15.79 -26.17 49.65
CA LEU A 342 15.42 -27.51 50.18
C LEU A 342 15.36 -28.57 49.07
N GLY A 343 15.03 -28.17 47.84
CA GLY A 343 14.99 -29.02 46.64
C GLY A 343 13.64 -29.72 46.42
N ASP A 344 13.30 -29.99 45.16
CA ASP A 344 12.09 -30.77 44.79
C ASP A 344 12.45 -32.25 44.60
N PHE A 345 11.49 -33.15 44.79
CA PHE A 345 11.67 -34.60 44.72
C PHE A 345 12.12 -35.10 43.34
N MET A 346 11.67 -34.46 42.24
CA MET A 346 11.99 -34.90 40.87
C MET A 346 13.26 -34.29 40.28
N ILE A 347 13.57 -33.03 40.59
CA ILE A 347 14.66 -32.26 39.95
C ILE A 347 15.79 -31.92 40.95
N GLY A 348 15.58 -32.21 42.24
CA GLY A 348 16.53 -31.89 43.31
C GLY A 348 16.66 -30.37 43.53
N LYS A 349 17.88 -29.92 43.87
CA LYS A 349 18.19 -28.51 44.15
C LYS A 349 18.58 -27.69 42.91
N VAL A 350 18.81 -28.35 41.77
CA VAL A 350 19.43 -27.76 40.58
C VAL A 350 18.63 -26.60 40.00
N LEU A 351 17.29 -26.72 39.94
CA LEU A 351 16.43 -25.66 39.40
C LEU A 351 16.44 -24.43 40.31
N CYS A 352 16.37 -24.65 41.63
CA CYS A 352 16.31 -23.60 42.62
C CYS A 352 17.64 -22.83 42.75
N GLU A 353 18.78 -23.53 42.73
CA GLU A 353 20.11 -22.90 42.76
C GLU A 353 20.38 -22.03 41.52
N ASN A 354 19.85 -22.44 40.36
CA ASN A 354 20.01 -21.70 39.11
C ASN A 354 18.89 -20.70 38.83
N GLN A 355 17.87 -20.62 39.68
CA GLN A 355 16.70 -19.75 39.48
C GLN A 355 17.07 -18.26 39.27
N PRO A 356 18.02 -17.65 40.02
CA PRO A 356 18.45 -16.27 39.77
C PRO A 356 19.09 -16.10 38.39
N SER A 357 19.85 -17.08 37.92
CA SER A 357 20.50 -17.05 36.60
C SER A 357 19.50 -17.23 35.46
N ILE A 358 18.48 -18.09 35.66
CA ILE A 358 17.37 -18.26 34.72
C ILE A 358 16.57 -16.95 34.62
N LEU A 359 16.20 -16.36 35.76
CA LEU A 359 15.47 -15.09 35.80
C LEU A 359 16.28 -13.96 35.15
N LEU A 360 17.59 -13.90 35.41
CA LEU A 360 18.48 -12.93 34.78
C LEU A 360 18.50 -13.08 33.26
N GLY A 361 18.60 -14.30 32.75
CA GLY A 361 18.52 -14.59 31.32
C GLY A 361 17.17 -14.16 30.72
N LEU A 362 16.06 -14.45 31.40
CA LEU A 362 14.72 -14.03 30.99
C LEU A 362 14.59 -12.50 30.97
N MET A 363 15.09 -11.80 32.00
CA MET A 363 15.05 -10.33 32.07
C MET A 363 15.87 -9.69 30.94
N ILE A 364 17.11 -10.14 30.70
CA ILE A 364 17.96 -9.62 29.62
C ILE A 364 17.32 -9.88 28.25
N PHE A 365 16.70 -11.05 28.06
CA PHE A 365 16.00 -11.35 26.81
C PHE A 365 14.74 -10.49 26.62
N THR A 366 13.94 -10.29 27.67
CA THR A 366 12.77 -9.40 27.61
C THR A 366 13.19 -7.96 27.29
N ASP A 367 14.27 -7.46 27.91
CA ASP A 367 14.82 -6.13 27.65
C ASP A 367 15.36 -6.00 26.22
N LEU A 368 15.99 -7.06 25.70
CA LEU A 368 16.39 -7.13 24.29
C LEU A 368 15.19 -7.00 23.35
N VAL A 369 14.07 -7.66 23.65
CA VAL A 369 12.85 -7.55 22.83
C VAL A 369 12.30 -6.12 22.90
N PHE A 370 12.25 -5.50 24.08
CA PHE A 370 11.85 -4.09 24.22
C PHE A 370 12.74 -3.14 23.40
N PHE A 371 14.05 -3.38 23.39
CA PHE A 371 15.01 -2.57 22.62
C PHE A 371 14.74 -2.57 21.09
N PHE A 372 14.08 -3.61 20.56
CA PHE A 372 13.65 -3.63 19.16
C PHE A 372 12.35 -2.85 18.90
N LEU A 373 11.44 -2.78 19.87
CA LEU A 373 10.12 -2.16 19.72
C LEU A 373 10.19 -0.64 19.56
N ASP A 374 11.06 0.02 20.33
CA ASP A 374 11.12 1.47 20.42
C ASP A 374 11.41 2.15 19.08
N THR A 375 12.20 1.50 18.23
CA THR A 375 12.64 2.09 16.95
C THR A 375 11.48 2.32 15.99
N TYR A 376 10.49 1.42 15.95
CA TYR A 376 9.31 1.62 15.11
C TYR A 376 8.46 2.80 15.63
N LEU A 377 8.32 2.93 16.95
CA LEU A 377 7.60 4.05 17.57
C LEU A 377 8.28 5.39 17.24
N PHE A 378 9.59 5.50 17.44
CA PHE A 378 10.34 6.71 17.10
C PHE A 378 10.28 7.04 15.61
N TYR A 379 10.35 6.03 14.74
CA TYR A 379 10.16 6.22 13.31
C TYR A 379 8.79 6.84 13.00
N VAL A 380 7.71 6.32 13.58
CA VAL A 380 6.34 6.84 13.40
C VAL A 380 6.22 8.29 13.88
N LEU A 381 6.77 8.63 15.06
CA LEU A 381 6.68 9.96 15.65
C LEU A 381 7.50 11.00 14.88
N ILE A 382 8.76 10.70 14.55
CA ILE A 382 9.60 11.63 13.80
C ILE A 382 9.08 11.76 12.35
N ASN A 383 8.61 10.68 11.73
CA ASN A 383 7.99 10.76 10.41
C ASN A 383 6.75 11.67 10.40
N THR A 384 5.95 11.61 11.47
CA THR A 384 4.82 12.52 11.69
C THR A 384 5.28 13.97 11.73
N LEU A 385 6.33 14.30 12.50
CA LEU A 385 6.90 15.64 12.56
C LEU A 385 7.35 16.16 11.18
N PHE A 386 8.08 15.33 10.42
CA PHE A 386 8.54 15.70 9.07
C PHE A 386 7.38 15.87 8.08
N SER A 387 6.36 15.02 8.17
CA SER A 387 5.17 15.11 7.32
C SER A 387 4.39 16.40 7.56
N ILE A 388 4.28 16.83 8.82
CA ILE A 388 3.65 18.10 9.20
C ILE A 388 4.46 19.28 8.69
N ALA A 389 5.77 19.29 8.93
CA ALA A 389 6.66 20.34 8.44
C ALA A 389 6.55 20.48 6.91
N ARG A 390 6.45 19.36 6.19
CA ARG A 390 6.22 19.34 4.75
C ARG A 390 4.83 19.85 4.36
N SER A 391 3.77 19.48 5.09
CA SER A 391 2.41 19.99 4.85
C SER A 391 2.36 21.52 4.96
N PHE A 392 3.02 22.09 5.98
CA PHE A 392 3.18 23.53 6.13
C PHE A 392 3.97 24.16 4.98
N TYR A 393 5.08 23.54 4.58
CA TYR A 393 5.86 24.01 3.43
C TYR A 393 5.05 24.02 2.12
N LEU A 394 4.17 23.04 1.91
CA LEU A 394 3.29 22.96 0.74
C LEU A 394 2.08 23.91 0.81
N GLY A 395 1.87 24.60 1.94
CA GLY A 395 0.73 25.50 2.14
C GLY A 395 -0.60 24.77 2.33
N ALA A 396 -0.57 23.51 2.76
CA ALA A 396 -1.75 22.65 2.92
C ALA A 396 -2.34 22.68 4.35
N SER A 397 -2.15 23.76 5.12
CA SER A 397 -2.59 23.85 6.52
C SER A 397 -3.96 24.51 6.71
N ILE A 398 -4.81 23.90 7.54
CA ILE A 398 -6.11 24.46 7.97
C ILE A 398 -5.99 25.68 8.89
N LEU A 399 -4.79 25.99 9.40
CA LEU A 399 -4.55 27.21 10.17
C LEU A 399 -4.64 28.46 9.28
N THR A 400 -4.69 28.29 7.96
CA THR A 400 -5.02 29.37 7.03
C THR A 400 -6.51 29.71 7.14
N PRO A 401 -6.89 30.98 7.37
CA PRO A 401 -8.31 31.34 7.49
C PRO A 401 -9.12 30.94 6.26
N TRP A 402 -10.16 30.11 6.45
CA TRP A 402 -11.05 29.63 5.37
C TRP A 402 -11.65 30.76 4.52
N ARG A 403 -11.94 31.90 5.14
CA ARG A 403 -12.41 33.11 4.44
C ARG A 403 -11.45 33.56 3.34
N ASN A 404 -10.15 33.59 3.63
CA ASN A 404 -9.11 33.96 2.66
C ASN A 404 -8.98 32.93 1.54
N VAL A 405 -9.17 31.65 1.85
CA VAL A 405 -9.14 30.55 0.88
C VAL A 405 -10.31 30.69 -0.10
N TYR A 406 -11.53 30.91 0.41
CA TYR A 406 -12.73 31.05 -0.40
C TYR A 406 -12.77 32.36 -1.21
N ALA A 407 -12.38 33.50 -0.63
CA ALA A 407 -12.35 34.79 -1.36
C ALA A 407 -11.41 34.75 -2.57
N ARG A 408 -10.29 34.02 -2.48
CA ARG A 408 -9.31 33.86 -3.58
C ARG A 408 -9.63 32.72 -4.54
N LEU A 409 -10.65 31.91 -4.25
CA LEU A 409 -10.98 30.72 -5.04
C LEU A 409 -11.27 31.04 -6.52
N PRO A 410 -12.04 32.09 -6.89
CA PRO A 410 -12.26 32.43 -8.30
C PRO A 410 -10.95 32.69 -9.07
N LYS A 411 -9.99 33.39 -8.45
CA LYS A 411 -8.66 33.67 -9.05
C LYS A 411 -7.83 32.39 -9.20
N ARG A 412 -7.93 31.46 -8.24
CA ARG A 412 -7.24 30.16 -8.29
C ARG A 412 -7.83 29.22 -9.33
N ILE A 413 -9.15 29.19 -9.50
CA ILE A 413 -9.80 28.43 -10.58
C ILE A 413 -9.25 28.90 -11.93
N TYR A 414 -9.20 30.22 -12.15
CA TYR A 414 -8.67 30.77 -13.40
C TYR A 414 -7.19 30.42 -13.63
N SER A 415 -6.32 30.58 -12.63
CA SER A 415 -4.87 30.40 -12.80
C SER A 415 -4.36 28.95 -12.70
N LYS A 416 -5.10 28.05 -12.03
CA LYS A 416 -4.64 26.68 -11.76
C LYS A 416 -5.42 25.60 -12.51
N ILE A 417 -6.66 25.86 -12.90
CA ILE A 417 -7.48 24.87 -13.63
C ILE A 417 -7.46 25.15 -15.12
N LEU A 418 -7.58 26.41 -15.56
CA LEU A 418 -7.60 26.79 -16.97
C LEU A 418 -6.19 27.01 -17.52
N ALA A 419 -5.98 26.70 -18.80
CA ALA A 419 -4.73 26.96 -19.50
C ALA A 419 -4.64 28.47 -19.88
N THR A 420 -4.02 29.29 -19.02
CA THR A 420 -4.06 30.75 -19.14
C THR A 420 -3.13 31.35 -20.21
N THR A 421 -2.08 30.64 -20.64
CA THR A 421 -1.04 31.18 -21.54
C THR A 421 -1.57 31.62 -22.90
N ASP A 422 -2.64 30.97 -23.40
CA ASP A 422 -3.26 31.30 -24.70
C ASP A 422 -4.54 32.17 -24.56
N MET A 423 -5.03 32.37 -23.33
CA MET A 423 -6.36 32.93 -23.06
C MET A 423 -6.37 34.40 -22.63
N GLU A 424 -5.29 34.92 -22.05
CA GLU A 424 -5.21 36.30 -21.54
C GLU A 424 -5.49 37.37 -22.61
N ILE A 425 -5.33 37.02 -23.89
CA ILE A 425 -5.47 37.94 -25.02
C ILE A 425 -6.93 38.00 -25.52
N LYS A 426 -7.79 36.99 -25.26
CA LYS A 426 -9.07 36.84 -25.98
C LYS A 426 -10.36 37.06 -25.16
N TYR A 427 -10.42 36.80 -23.84
CA TYR A 427 -11.72 36.75 -23.12
C TYR A 427 -11.72 37.29 -21.68
N LYS A 428 -12.91 37.67 -21.18
CA LYS A 428 -13.12 38.15 -19.80
C LYS A 428 -13.08 36.98 -18.78
N PRO A 429 -12.15 36.98 -17.79
CA PRO A 429 -11.99 35.88 -16.82
C PRO A 429 -13.26 35.50 -16.06
N LYS A 430 -14.11 36.49 -15.74
CA LYS A 430 -15.34 36.28 -14.95
C LYS A 430 -16.33 35.34 -15.62
N VAL A 431 -16.39 35.31 -16.96
CA VAL A 431 -17.28 34.41 -17.71
C VAL A 431 -16.80 32.97 -17.61
N LEU A 432 -15.50 32.74 -17.81
CA LEU A 432 -14.88 31.41 -17.78
C LEU A 432 -15.01 30.77 -16.40
N ILE A 433 -14.71 31.54 -15.34
CA ILE A 433 -14.87 31.09 -13.95
C ILE A 433 -16.32 30.70 -13.66
N SER A 434 -17.29 31.50 -14.13
CA SER A 434 -18.71 31.23 -13.88
C SER A 434 -19.18 29.90 -14.45
N GLN A 435 -18.66 29.49 -15.61
CA GLN A 435 -19.03 28.21 -16.23
C GLN A 435 -18.51 27.02 -15.41
N ILE A 436 -17.26 27.07 -14.95
CA ILE A 436 -16.68 26.02 -14.12
C ILE A 436 -17.38 25.95 -12.76
N TRP A 437 -17.52 27.08 -12.08
CA TRP A 437 -18.11 27.13 -10.74
C TRP A 437 -19.58 26.68 -10.74
N ASN A 438 -20.37 27.19 -11.68
CA ASN A 438 -21.77 26.77 -11.78
C ASN A 438 -21.90 25.27 -12.08
N ALA A 439 -21.01 24.70 -12.90
CA ALA A 439 -21.03 23.25 -13.15
C ALA A 439 -20.77 22.43 -11.88
N ILE A 440 -19.84 22.86 -11.02
CA ILE A 440 -19.56 22.20 -9.74
C ILE A 440 -20.81 22.25 -8.84
N VAL A 441 -21.40 23.43 -8.65
CA VAL A 441 -22.59 23.61 -7.80
C VAL A 441 -23.79 22.81 -8.32
N ILE A 442 -24.02 22.82 -9.63
CA ILE A 442 -25.10 22.06 -10.27
C ILE A 442 -24.88 20.55 -10.12
N SER A 443 -23.64 20.06 -10.19
CA SER A 443 -23.33 18.64 -9.93
C SER A 443 -23.73 18.24 -8.52
N MET A 444 -23.38 19.05 -7.51
CA MET A 444 -23.72 18.77 -6.11
C MET A 444 -25.23 18.81 -5.86
N TYR A 445 -25.97 19.68 -6.56
CA TYR A 445 -27.43 19.69 -6.54
C TYR A 445 -28.03 18.40 -7.11
N ARG A 446 -27.53 17.94 -8.27
CA ARG A 446 -27.99 16.69 -8.91
C ARG A 446 -27.72 15.44 -8.09
N GLU A 447 -26.72 15.49 -7.21
CA GLU A 447 -26.39 14.42 -6.27
C GLU A 447 -27.20 14.49 -4.95
N HIS A 448 -28.11 15.47 -4.84
CA HIS A 448 -28.96 15.73 -3.66
C HIS A 448 -28.20 16.21 -2.42
N LEU A 449 -27.00 16.78 -2.60
CA LEU A 449 -26.20 17.31 -1.49
C LEU A 449 -26.61 18.73 -1.09
N LEU A 450 -27.18 19.49 -2.03
CA LEU A 450 -27.62 20.88 -1.83
C LEU A 450 -29.11 21.01 -2.10
N ALA A 451 -29.80 21.78 -1.24
CA ALA A 451 -31.15 22.26 -1.50
C ALA A 451 -31.15 23.42 -2.53
N ILE A 452 -32.29 23.66 -3.17
CA ILE A 452 -32.43 24.69 -4.20
C ILE A 452 -32.09 26.10 -3.68
N ASP A 453 -32.40 26.39 -2.42
CA ASP A 453 -32.11 27.68 -1.77
C ASP A 453 -30.60 27.93 -1.62
N HIS A 454 -29.83 26.87 -1.36
CA HIS A 454 -28.36 26.97 -1.31
C HIS A 454 -27.78 27.21 -2.70
N VAL A 455 -28.30 26.50 -3.71
CA VAL A 455 -27.87 26.63 -5.10
C VAL A 455 -28.05 28.07 -5.60
N GLN A 456 -29.19 28.70 -5.33
CA GLN A 456 -29.44 30.09 -5.75
C GLN A 456 -28.43 31.10 -5.19
N LYS A 457 -27.94 30.87 -3.96
CA LYS A 457 -26.93 31.72 -3.30
C LYS A 457 -25.50 31.46 -3.81
N LEU A 458 -25.25 30.27 -4.36
CA LEU A 458 -23.94 29.82 -4.82
C LEU A 458 -23.70 30.05 -6.32
N LEU A 459 -24.74 30.21 -7.14
CA LEU A 459 -24.61 30.38 -8.59
C LEU A 459 -24.24 31.81 -9.01
N TYR A 460 -23.47 31.92 -10.10
CA TYR A 460 -23.35 33.16 -10.86
C TYR A 460 -24.62 33.39 -11.68
N HIS A 461 -25.21 34.58 -11.55
CA HIS A 461 -26.42 34.97 -12.26
C HIS A 461 -26.10 36.00 -13.34
N GLN A 462 -26.75 35.88 -14.50
CA GLN A 462 -26.74 36.94 -15.51
C GLN A 462 -27.82 37.97 -15.16
N VAL A 463 -27.41 39.22 -14.97
CA VAL A 463 -28.27 40.35 -14.62
C VAL A 463 -28.15 41.39 -15.73
N PRO A 464 -29.24 42.05 -16.17
CA PRO A 464 -29.15 43.17 -17.09
C PRO A 464 -28.20 44.25 -16.54
N SER A 465 -27.31 44.76 -17.38
CA SER A 465 -26.42 45.87 -17.07
C SER A 465 -27.20 47.18 -17.05
N GLU A 466 -26.68 48.17 -16.34
CA GLU A 466 -27.18 49.57 -16.40
C GLU A 466 -27.04 50.21 -17.80
N GLN A 467 -26.23 49.61 -18.70
CA GLN A 467 -26.19 49.96 -20.12
C GLN A 467 -27.21 49.12 -20.89
N GLU A 468 -28.16 49.77 -21.58
CA GLU A 468 -29.18 49.12 -22.40
C GLU A 468 -28.57 48.07 -23.35
N GLY A 469 -29.15 46.87 -23.33
CA GLY A 469 -28.77 45.77 -24.21
C GLY A 469 -27.58 44.89 -23.76
N LYS A 470 -26.82 45.26 -22.71
CA LYS A 470 -25.73 44.41 -22.18
C LYS A 470 -26.16 43.64 -20.94
N ARG A 471 -25.82 42.35 -20.85
CA ARG A 471 -25.98 41.54 -19.62
C ARG A 471 -24.64 41.42 -18.91
N THR A 472 -24.61 41.61 -17.59
CA THR A 472 -23.42 41.43 -16.74
C THR A 472 -23.60 40.21 -15.83
N LEU A 473 -22.49 39.58 -15.45
CA LEU A 473 -22.50 38.46 -14.49
C LEU A 473 -22.34 39.01 -13.07
N ARG A 474 -23.30 38.71 -12.20
CA ARG A 474 -23.23 38.97 -10.76
C ARG A 474 -22.52 37.80 -10.07
N ALA A 475 -21.56 38.12 -9.20
CA ALA A 475 -20.87 37.10 -8.42
C ALA A 475 -21.76 36.58 -7.28
N PRO A 476 -21.65 35.29 -6.91
CA PRO A 476 -22.32 34.72 -5.75
C PRO A 476 -22.04 35.52 -4.48
N THR A 477 -23.04 35.67 -3.62
CA THR A 477 -22.86 36.26 -2.28
C THR A 477 -21.87 35.47 -1.45
N PHE A 478 -21.72 34.18 -1.74
CA PHE A 478 -20.70 33.31 -1.14
C PHE A 478 -19.28 33.85 -1.26
N PHE A 479 -18.86 34.48 -2.37
CA PHE A 479 -17.50 34.99 -2.48
C PHE A 479 -17.33 36.36 -1.83
N VAL A 480 -18.36 37.21 -1.92
CA VAL A 480 -18.32 38.59 -1.41
C VAL A 480 -18.40 38.61 0.12
N SER A 481 -19.30 37.81 0.71
CA SER A 481 -19.49 37.75 2.16
C SER A 481 -18.28 37.23 2.95
N GLN A 482 -17.30 36.59 2.30
CA GLN A 482 -16.09 36.11 2.96
C GLN A 482 -15.12 37.26 3.26
N GLU A 483 -15.23 38.38 2.57
CA GLU A 483 -14.43 39.58 2.79
C GLU A 483 -14.98 40.44 3.94
N ASP A 484 -16.27 40.28 4.28
CA ASP A 484 -16.95 41.06 5.34
C ASP A 484 -16.94 40.34 6.70
N HIS A 485 -16.44 41.01 7.74
CA HIS A 485 -16.35 40.43 9.09
C HIS A 485 -17.71 40.30 9.81
N SER A 486 -18.72 41.06 9.39
CA SER A 486 -19.99 41.27 10.10
C SER A 486 -21.08 40.23 9.81
N PHE A 487 -20.99 39.47 8.71
CA PHE A 487 -22.04 38.53 8.32
C PHE A 487 -21.66 37.06 8.63
N LYS A 488 -22.51 36.37 9.41
CA LYS A 488 -22.50 34.91 9.53
C LYS A 488 -23.66 34.36 8.68
N THR A 489 -23.40 34.07 7.42
CA THR A 489 -24.37 33.41 6.54
C THR A 489 -23.95 31.97 6.34
N GLU A 490 -24.84 31.02 6.62
CA GLU A 490 -24.62 29.60 6.32
C GLU A 490 -24.89 29.34 4.83
N PHE A 491 -23.87 28.87 4.12
CA PHE A 491 -23.95 28.55 2.68
C PHE A 491 -24.08 27.05 2.40
N PHE A 492 -23.71 26.22 3.39
CA PHE A 492 -23.79 24.77 3.34
C PHE A 492 -24.38 24.26 4.65
N PRO A 493 -25.13 23.14 4.64
CA PRO A 493 -25.50 22.47 5.88
C PRO A 493 -24.24 22.09 6.67
N ALA A 494 -24.26 22.33 7.99
CA ALA A 494 -23.12 22.02 8.84
C ALA A 494 -22.76 20.53 8.76
N HIS A 495 -21.47 20.23 8.61
CA HIS A 495 -20.95 18.85 8.49
C HIS A 495 -21.47 18.05 7.28
N SER A 496 -21.91 18.72 6.22
CA SER A 496 -22.35 18.06 4.99
C SER A 496 -21.19 17.62 4.07
N GLU A 497 -21.45 16.63 3.21
CA GLU A 497 -20.52 16.22 2.15
C GLU A 497 -20.23 17.37 1.18
N ALA A 498 -21.16 18.30 0.95
CA ALA A 498 -20.94 19.48 0.11
C ALA A 498 -19.87 20.42 0.70
N ASP A 499 -19.96 20.72 2.00
CA ASP A 499 -18.98 21.54 2.70
C ASP A 499 -17.58 20.91 2.64
N ARG A 500 -17.48 19.60 2.90
CA ARG A 500 -16.22 18.85 2.83
C ARG A 500 -15.60 18.90 1.43
N ARG A 501 -16.38 18.59 0.39
CA ARG A 501 -15.90 18.55 -1.01
C ARG A 501 -15.38 19.90 -1.47
N LEU A 502 -16.14 20.97 -1.21
CA LEU A 502 -15.73 22.33 -1.59
C LEU A 502 -14.56 22.85 -0.75
N SER A 503 -14.51 22.51 0.54
CA SER A 503 -13.38 22.83 1.42
C SER A 503 -12.09 22.20 0.89
N PHE A 504 -12.12 20.90 0.57
CA PHE A 504 -10.95 20.23 0.00
C PHE A 504 -10.58 20.79 -1.38
N PHE A 505 -11.55 21.02 -2.26
CA PHE A 505 -11.29 21.61 -3.57
C PHE A 505 -10.62 22.99 -3.44
N ALA A 506 -11.12 23.85 -2.56
CA ALA A 506 -10.56 25.18 -2.36
C ALA A 506 -9.17 25.16 -1.72
N GLN A 507 -8.93 24.26 -0.76
CA GLN A 507 -7.62 24.05 -0.12
C GLN A 507 -6.62 23.43 -1.11
N SER A 508 -7.02 22.46 -1.91
CA SER A 508 -6.13 21.81 -2.87
C SER A 508 -5.57 22.81 -3.90
N LEU A 509 -6.38 23.78 -4.34
CA LEU A 509 -5.94 24.84 -5.25
C LEU A 509 -5.03 25.90 -4.57
N SER A 510 -4.84 25.85 -3.25
CA SER A 510 -3.85 26.67 -2.55
C SER A 510 -2.45 26.06 -2.54
N THR A 511 -2.33 24.78 -2.90
CA THR A 511 -1.07 24.06 -2.96
C THR A 511 -0.35 24.30 -4.29
N PRO A 512 0.96 24.02 -4.39
CA PRO A 512 1.66 24.04 -5.67
C PRO A 512 1.12 22.93 -6.59
N ILE A 513 0.47 23.34 -7.69
CA ILE A 513 -0.05 22.47 -8.75
C ILE A 513 0.71 22.80 -10.05
N PRO A 514 1.15 21.79 -10.84
CA PRO A 514 1.72 22.00 -12.18
C PRO A 514 0.77 22.76 -13.10
N GLU A 515 1.35 23.59 -13.97
CA GLU A 515 0.58 24.38 -14.94
C GLU A 515 -0.21 23.46 -15.90
N PRO A 516 -1.52 23.71 -16.08
CA PRO A 516 -2.34 22.90 -16.96
C PRO A 516 -2.06 23.20 -18.43
N LEU A 517 -2.01 22.15 -19.26
CA LEU A 517 -1.95 22.26 -20.71
C LEU A 517 -3.37 22.44 -21.30
N PRO A 518 -3.53 23.04 -22.50
CA PRO A 518 -4.80 23.01 -23.23
C PRO A 518 -5.32 21.57 -23.41
N VAL A 519 -6.64 21.38 -23.38
CA VAL A 519 -7.24 20.03 -23.50
C VAL A 519 -6.76 19.29 -24.77
N ASP A 520 -6.53 19.99 -25.86
CA ASP A 520 -6.02 19.42 -27.11
C ASP A 520 -4.65 18.76 -26.96
N ASN A 521 -3.79 19.31 -26.10
CA ASN A 521 -2.43 18.83 -25.84
C ASN A 521 -2.34 17.89 -24.64
N MET A 522 -3.45 17.64 -23.95
CA MET A 522 -3.49 16.69 -22.84
C MET A 522 -3.19 15.25 -23.32
N PRO A 523 -2.36 14.47 -22.61
CA PRO A 523 -2.17 13.04 -22.88
C PRO A 523 -3.46 12.23 -22.71
N THR A 524 -3.48 11.06 -23.31
CA THR A 524 -4.60 10.12 -23.20
C THR A 524 -4.38 9.18 -22.03
N PHE A 525 -5.44 8.85 -21.31
CA PHE A 525 -5.37 7.88 -20.22
C PHE A 525 -6.57 6.94 -20.19
N THR A 526 -6.35 5.75 -19.65
CA THR A 526 -7.39 4.74 -19.43
C THR A 526 -7.56 4.46 -17.94
N VAL A 527 -8.79 4.48 -17.45
CA VAL A 527 -9.14 3.98 -16.12
C VAL A 527 -9.50 2.50 -16.23
N LEU A 528 -8.88 1.65 -15.40
CA LEU A 528 -9.16 0.22 -15.30
C LEU A 528 -9.85 -0.10 -13.98
N ILE A 529 -10.98 -0.81 -14.05
CA ILE A 529 -11.72 -1.30 -12.88
C ILE A 529 -11.83 -2.82 -12.95
N PRO A 530 -11.24 -3.59 -12.02
CA PRO A 530 -11.50 -5.01 -11.92
C PRO A 530 -12.83 -5.25 -11.21
N HIS A 531 -13.75 -5.96 -11.86
CA HIS A 531 -15.01 -6.43 -11.29
C HIS A 531 -15.03 -7.96 -11.24
N TYR A 532 -15.41 -8.52 -10.08
CA TYR A 532 -15.53 -9.97 -9.91
C TYR A 532 -16.94 -10.39 -9.51
N SER A 533 -17.44 -9.89 -8.38
CA SER A 533 -18.76 -10.25 -7.86
C SER A 533 -19.41 -9.12 -7.07
N GLU A 534 -18.86 -7.91 -7.17
CA GLU A 534 -19.45 -6.72 -6.59
C GLU A 534 -20.85 -6.47 -7.16
N LYS A 535 -21.78 -6.02 -6.31
CA LYS A 535 -23.11 -5.64 -6.79
C LYS A 535 -23.01 -4.47 -7.76
N ILE A 536 -23.62 -4.63 -8.93
CA ILE A 536 -23.67 -3.57 -9.95
C ILE A 536 -24.58 -2.45 -9.48
N LEU A 537 -25.82 -2.79 -9.17
CA LEU A 537 -26.89 -1.90 -8.72
C LEU A 537 -27.69 -2.64 -7.65
N LEU A 538 -28.15 -1.93 -6.62
CA LEU A 538 -29.04 -2.52 -5.63
C LEU A 538 -30.42 -2.80 -6.24
N SER A 539 -31.00 -3.96 -5.91
CA SER A 539 -32.37 -4.27 -6.32
C SER A 539 -33.36 -3.61 -5.37
N LEU A 540 -34.58 -3.32 -5.85
CA LEU A 540 -35.60 -2.71 -5.00
C LEU A 540 -35.93 -3.60 -3.79
N ARG A 541 -35.96 -4.93 -4.01
CA ARG A 541 -36.20 -5.92 -2.95
C ARG A 541 -35.18 -5.78 -1.83
N GLU A 542 -33.90 -5.69 -2.17
CA GLU A 542 -32.81 -5.58 -1.19
C GLU A 542 -32.85 -4.26 -0.40
N ILE A 543 -33.41 -3.21 -1.01
CA ILE A 543 -33.50 -1.88 -0.41
C ILE A 543 -34.63 -1.83 0.63
N ILE A 544 -35.79 -2.41 0.30
CA ILE A 544 -37.03 -2.25 1.08
C ILE A 544 -37.39 -3.46 1.95
N ARG A 545 -36.80 -4.64 1.73
CA ARG A 545 -37.03 -5.83 2.54
C ARG A 545 -35.87 -6.13 3.46
N GLU A 546 -36.18 -6.82 4.56
CA GLU A 546 -35.19 -7.46 5.40
C GLU A 546 -34.70 -8.73 4.70
N ASP A 547 -33.54 -8.66 4.06
CA ASP A 547 -32.97 -9.81 3.35
C ASP A 547 -32.34 -10.85 4.27
N GLU A 548 -31.89 -10.44 5.46
CA GLU A 548 -31.30 -11.34 6.46
C GLU A 548 -32.24 -11.57 7.64
N PRO A 549 -32.46 -12.82 8.09
CA PRO A 549 -33.42 -13.16 9.15
C PRO A 549 -33.09 -12.52 10.51
N TYR A 550 -31.88 -11.99 10.68
CA TYR A 550 -31.42 -11.32 11.89
C TYR A 550 -31.27 -9.79 11.73
N SER A 551 -31.70 -9.23 10.60
CA SER A 551 -31.82 -7.77 10.42
C SER A 551 -33.16 -7.30 10.97
N ARG A 552 -33.17 -6.15 11.66
CA ARG A 552 -34.40 -5.49 12.15
C ARG A 552 -34.69 -4.16 11.45
N VAL A 553 -33.86 -3.80 10.48
CA VAL A 553 -33.91 -2.51 9.77
C VAL A 553 -33.63 -2.79 8.29
N THR A 554 -34.42 -2.18 7.41
CA THR A 554 -34.20 -2.24 5.97
C THR A 554 -33.04 -1.34 5.57
N LEU A 555 -32.39 -1.63 4.45
CA LEU A 555 -31.27 -0.81 3.98
C LEU A 555 -31.70 0.64 3.71
N LEU A 556 -32.90 0.86 3.17
CA LEU A 556 -33.43 2.21 2.92
C LEU A 556 -33.58 3.02 4.21
N GLU A 557 -34.17 2.42 5.24
CA GLU A 557 -34.40 3.12 6.50
C GLU A 557 -33.07 3.46 7.19
N TYR A 558 -32.10 2.57 7.11
CA TYR A 558 -30.74 2.83 7.57
C TYR A 558 -30.09 4.00 6.81
N LEU A 559 -30.20 4.05 5.49
CA LEU A 559 -29.64 5.14 4.66
C LEU A 559 -30.34 6.49 4.92
N LYS A 560 -31.66 6.48 5.17
CA LYS A 560 -32.42 7.69 5.53
C LYS A 560 -31.94 8.30 6.85
N GLN A 561 -31.66 7.46 7.84
CA GLN A 561 -31.12 7.91 9.13
C GLN A 561 -29.69 8.45 8.99
N LEU A 562 -28.89 7.85 8.09
CA LEU A 562 -27.52 8.29 7.82
C LEU A 562 -27.47 9.62 7.03
N HIS A 563 -28.39 9.81 6.08
CA HIS A 563 -28.41 10.96 5.16
C HIS A 563 -29.78 11.68 5.12
N PRO A 564 -30.28 12.22 6.24
CA PRO A 564 -31.65 12.77 6.31
C PRO A 564 -31.85 13.96 5.37
N HIS A 565 -30.90 14.91 5.36
CA HIS A 565 -30.99 16.09 4.50
C HIS A 565 -30.95 15.74 3.00
N GLU A 566 -30.13 14.75 2.61
CA GLU A 566 -30.04 14.32 1.21
C GLU A 566 -31.31 13.58 0.77
N TRP A 567 -31.92 12.81 1.67
CA TRP A 567 -33.21 12.16 1.42
C TRP A 567 -34.31 13.21 1.22
N ASP A 568 -34.35 14.25 2.06
CA ASP A 568 -35.32 15.33 1.89
C ASP A 568 -35.16 16.05 0.55
N CYS A 569 -33.91 16.30 0.13
CA CYS A 569 -33.62 16.89 -1.18
C CYS A 569 -34.06 15.96 -2.32
N PHE A 570 -33.79 14.66 -2.22
CA PHE A 570 -34.21 13.65 -3.18
C PHE A 570 -35.74 13.55 -3.31
N VAL A 571 -36.46 13.57 -2.19
CA VAL A 571 -37.92 13.50 -2.16
C VAL A 571 -38.52 14.74 -2.80
N LYS A 572 -38.03 15.94 -2.46
CA LYS A 572 -38.51 17.20 -3.07
C LYS A 572 -38.29 17.22 -4.58
N ASP A 573 -37.10 16.83 -5.02
CA ASP A 573 -36.76 16.75 -6.44
C ASP A 573 -37.64 15.73 -7.19
N THR A 574 -37.90 14.57 -6.59
CA THR A 574 -38.78 13.55 -7.19
C THR A 574 -40.24 13.98 -7.24
N LYS A 575 -40.71 14.78 -6.26
CA LYS A 575 -42.05 15.38 -6.29
C LYS A 575 -42.20 16.38 -7.43
N ILE A 576 -41.23 17.28 -7.61
CA ILE A 576 -41.23 18.26 -8.70
C ILE A 576 -41.32 17.55 -10.06
N LEU A 577 -40.52 16.52 -10.27
CA LEU A 577 -40.56 15.70 -11.50
C LEU A 577 -41.91 15.00 -11.70
N ALA A 578 -42.51 14.48 -10.63
CA ALA A 578 -43.82 13.85 -10.69
C ALA A 578 -44.93 14.86 -11.03
N ASP A 579 -44.86 16.05 -10.44
CA ASP A 579 -45.79 17.15 -10.69
C ASP A 579 -45.65 17.65 -12.13
N GLU A 580 -44.43 17.88 -12.64
CA GLU A 580 -44.16 18.24 -14.05
C GLU A 580 -44.69 17.18 -15.02
N SER A 581 -44.46 15.90 -14.72
CA SER A 581 -44.95 14.78 -15.55
C SER A 581 -46.49 14.70 -15.55
N SER A 582 -47.13 15.02 -14.43
CA SER A 582 -48.59 15.05 -14.32
C SER A 582 -49.22 16.25 -15.05
N GLN A 583 -48.57 17.41 -15.01
CA GLN A 583 -48.97 18.60 -15.76
C GLN A 583 -48.86 18.37 -17.27
N PHE A 584 -47.86 17.62 -17.72
CA PHE A 584 -47.69 17.27 -19.14
C PHE A 584 -48.74 16.26 -19.63
N ASN A 585 -49.27 15.41 -18.73
CA ASN A 585 -50.30 14.41 -19.04
C ASN A 585 -51.74 14.93 -18.86
N GLY A 586 -51.94 16.22 -18.58
CA GLY A 586 -53.25 16.88 -18.67
C GLY A 586 -54.15 16.85 -17.43
N ASP A 587 -53.65 16.52 -16.25
CA ASP A 587 -54.43 16.62 -15.00
C ASP A 587 -54.41 18.07 -14.46
N TYR A 588 -55.55 18.76 -14.49
CA TYR A 588 -55.73 20.12 -13.94
C TYR A 588 -56.12 20.11 -12.45
N GLU A 589 -55.44 20.99 -11.70
CA GLU A 589 -55.75 21.63 -10.42
C GLU A 589 -56.38 20.82 -9.26
N LYS A 590 -55.61 20.69 -8.16
CA LYS A 590 -56.13 20.32 -6.84
C LYS A 590 -56.70 21.54 -6.12
N ASN A 591 -57.99 21.49 -5.74
CA ASN A 591 -58.68 22.48 -4.90
C ASN A 591 -58.04 22.62 -3.48
N GLU A 592 -58.03 23.84 -2.94
CA GLU A 592 -57.39 24.27 -1.67
C GLU A 592 -57.94 23.65 -0.37
N LYS A 593 -58.91 22.73 -0.40
CA LYS A 593 -59.58 22.24 0.84
C LYS A 593 -58.99 20.99 1.51
N ASP A 594 -57.83 20.49 1.10
CA ASP A 594 -57.31 19.18 1.55
C ASP A 594 -55.82 19.19 1.99
N SER A 595 -55.46 20.07 2.92
CA SER A 595 -54.09 20.12 3.51
C SER A 595 -53.73 18.87 4.34
N ALA A 596 -54.73 18.15 4.86
CA ALA A 596 -54.54 16.88 5.56
C ALA A 596 -54.41 15.68 4.58
N LYS A 597 -55.19 15.67 3.51
CA LYS A 597 -55.16 14.63 2.46
C LYS A 597 -53.90 14.70 1.62
N SER A 598 -53.40 15.90 1.31
CA SER A 598 -52.10 16.08 0.63
C SER A 598 -50.92 15.52 1.45
N LYS A 599 -50.93 15.69 2.78
CA LYS A 599 -49.92 15.05 3.66
C LYS A 599 -49.99 13.53 3.67
N ILE A 600 -51.19 12.94 3.60
CA ILE A 600 -51.38 11.48 3.49
C ILE A 600 -50.98 10.98 2.09
N ASP A 601 -51.31 11.73 1.04
CA ASP A 601 -50.94 11.42 -0.34
C ASP A 601 -49.42 11.46 -0.58
N ASP A 602 -48.69 12.23 0.23
CA ASP A 602 -47.24 12.41 0.16
C ASP A 602 -46.45 11.35 0.95
N LEU A 603 -47.10 10.58 1.83
CA LEU A 603 -46.44 9.56 2.66
C LEU A 603 -45.58 8.57 1.84
N PRO A 604 -46.05 8.04 0.70
CA PRO A 604 -45.25 7.12 -0.13
C PRO A 604 -43.91 7.71 -0.58
N PHE A 605 -43.88 9.01 -0.90
CA PHE A 605 -42.64 9.69 -1.27
C PHE A 605 -41.65 9.74 -0.09
N TYR A 606 -42.10 10.00 1.13
CA TYR A 606 -41.21 10.02 2.29
C TYR A 606 -40.77 8.62 2.74
N CYS A 607 -41.60 7.60 2.55
CA CYS A 607 -41.30 6.23 2.95
C CYS A 607 -40.38 5.50 1.95
N ILE A 608 -40.68 5.58 0.65
CA ILE A 608 -40.04 4.76 -0.40
C ILE A 608 -39.38 5.62 -1.49
N GLY A 609 -39.68 6.92 -1.54
CA GLY A 609 -39.13 7.85 -2.53
C GLY A 609 -40.04 8.10 -3.73
N PHE A 610 -41.13 7.34 -3.88
CA PHE A 610 -42.08 7.46 -4.99
C PHE A 610 -43.49 7.03 -4.62
N LYS A 611 -44.49 7.55 -5.35
CA LYS A 611 -45.91 7.17 -5.22
C LYS A 611 -46.34 6.11 -6.25
N SER A 612 -45.87 6.21 -7.48
CA SER A 612 -46.17 5.26 -8.57
C SER A 612 -45.05 4.23 -8.71
N SER A 613 -45.42 2.95 -8.88
CA SER A 613 -44.48 1.85 -9.14
C SER A 613 -43.93 1.84 -10.57
N ALA A 614 -44.08 2.93 -11.34
CA ALA A 614 -43.52 3.05 -12.67
C ALA A 614 -42.00 2.79 -12.65
N PRO A 615 -41.44 2.06 -13.63
CA PRO A 615 -40.05 1.64 -13.63
C PRO A 615 -39.05 2.78 -13.40
N GLU A 616 -39.32 3.97 -13.91
CA GLU A 616 -38.47 5.15 -13.79
C GLU A 616 -38.28 5.61 -12.34
N TYR A 617 -39.37 5.71 -11.58
CA TYR A 617 -39.31 6.12 -10.16
C TYR A 617 -38.65 5.03 -9.29
N THR A 618 -38.94 3.76 -9.56
CA THR A 618 -38.29 2.64 -8.85
C THR A 618 -36.78 2.64 -9.09
N LEU A 619 -36.35 2.89 -10.33
CA LEU A 619 -34.95 2.99 -10.70
C LEU A 619 -34.28 4.20 -10.04
N ARG A 620 -34.98 5.33 -9.91
CA ARG A 620 -34.46 6.54 -9.24
C ARG A 620 -34.11 6.25 -7.77
N THR A 621 -34.98 5.60 -7.01
CA THR A 621 -34.69 5.18 -5.62
C THR A 621 -33.54 4.17 -5.58
N ARG A 622 -33.49 3.20 -6.51
CA ARG A 622 -32.39 2.22 -6.60
C ARG A 622 -31.04 2.89 -6.85
N ILE A 623 -31.00 3.89 -7.73
CA ILE A 623 -29.79 4.69 -8.01
C ILE A 623 -29.39 5.49 -6.78
N TRP A 624 -30.34 6.18 -6.14
CA TRP A 624 -30.06 6.97 -4.94
C TRP A 624 -29.41 6.13 -3.83
N ALA A 625 -29.94 4.94 -3.56
CA ALA A 625 -29.39 4.00 -2.59
C ALA A 625 -28.03 3.42 -3.03
N SER A 626 -27.87 3.11 -4.32
CA SER A 626 -26.62 2.54 -4.87
C SER A 626 -25.45 3.54 -4.80
N LEU A 627 -25.71 4.83 -5.03
CA LEU A 627 -24.71 5.92 -4.93
C LEU A 627 -24.22 6.14 -3.49
N ARG A 628 -25.00 5.76 -2.48
CA ARG A 628 -24.63 5.84 -1.04
C ARG A 628 -24.06 4.54 -0.49
N SER A 629 -23.96 3.52 -1.33
CA SER A 629 -23.43 2.19 -1.01
C SER A 629 -22.13 1.92 -1.78
N GLN A 630 -21.48 0.78 -1.50
CA GLN A 630 -20.24 0.36 -2.19
C GLN A 630 -20.55 -0.45 -3.46
N THR A 631 -21.27 0.17 -4.42
CA THR A 631 -21.69 -0.49 -5.68
C THR A 631 -20.79 -0.10 -6.86
N LEU A 632 -20.74 -0.96 -7.89
CA LEU A 632 -20.03 -0.63 -9.14
C LEU A 632 -20.65 0.59 -9.84
N TYR A 633 -21.98 0.77 -9.76
CA TYR A 633 -22.64 1.94 -10.33
C TYR A 633 -22.09 3.25 -9.77
N ARG A 634 -21.84 3.32 -8.45
CA ARG A 634 -21.19 4.48 -7.83
C ARG A 634 -19.82 4.75 -8.44
N THR A 635 -18.98 3.71 -8.56
CA THR A 635 -17.65 3.85 -9.16
C THR A 635 -17.73 4.33 -10.61
N VAL A 636 -18.56 3.70 -11.45
CA VAL A 636 -18.69 4.10 -12.86
C VAL A 636 -19.19 5.54 -12.97
N SER A 637 -20.23 5.90 -12.22
CA SER A 637 -20.78 7.25 -12.20
C SER A 637 -19.74 8.29 -11.78
N GLY A 638 -18.95 7.98 -10.74
CA GLY A 638 -17.90 8.85 -10.23
C GLY A 638 -16.79 9.08 -11.26
N PHE A 639 -16.26 8.01 -11.87
CA PHE A 639 -15.16 8.10 -12.83
C PHE A 639 -15.58 8.61 -14.21
N MET A 640 -16.86 8.50 -14.58
CA MET A 640 -17.40 9.16 -15.77
C MET A 640 -17.45 10.69 -15.65
N ASN A 641 -17.26 11.24 -14.45
CA ASN A 641 -17.06 12.68 -14.28
C ASN A 641 -15.78 13.18 -14.98
N TYR A 642 -14.80 12.33 -15.30
CA TYR A 642 -13.67 12.73 -16.16
C TYR A 642 -14.13 13.16 -17.56
N SER A 643 -15.03 12.39 -18.18
CA SER A 643 -15.61 12.75 -19.48
C SER A 643 -16.33 14.11 -19.38
N ARG A 644 -17.14 14.30 -18.35
CA ARG A 644 -17.83 15.58 -18.10
C ARG A 644 -16.87 16.75 -17.88
N ALA A 645 -15.81 16.54 -17.09
CA ALA A 645 -14.79 17.55 -16.82
C ALA A 645 -14.02 17.93 -18.11
N ILE A 646 -13.63 16.96 -18.93
CA ILE A 646 -12.92 17.20 -20.20
C ILE A 646 -13.81 17.97 -21.18
N LYS A 647 -15.09 17.57 -21.33
CA LYS A 647 -16.07 18.30 -22.15
C LYS A 647 -16.23 19.76 -21.67
N LEU A 648 -16.34 19.96 -20.36
CA LEU A 648 -16.48 21.28 -19.76
C LEU A 648 -15.24 22.15 -20.01
N LEU A 649 -14.04 21.62 -19.74
CA LEU A 649 -12.78 22.34 -19.96
C LEU A 649 -12.58 22.70 -21.43
N TYR A 650 -12.81 21.75 -22.34
CA TYR A 650 -12.67 21.99 -23.79
C TYR A 650 -13.66 23.05 -24.28
N ARG A 651 -14.91 23.01 -23.81
CA ARG A 651 -15.93 24.01 -24.13
C ARG A 651 -15.57 25.41 -23.61
N VAL A 652 -15.00 25.50 -22.42
CA VAL A 652 -14.60 26.77 -21.78
C VAL A 652 -13.37 27.36 -22.48
N GLU A 653 -12.42 26.52 -22.89
CA GLU A 653 -11.16 26.95 -23.52
C GLU A 653 -11.30 27.29 -25.01
N ASN A 654 -12.25 26.64 -25.70
CA ASN A 654 -12.50 26.85 -27.13
C ASN A 654 -13.90 27.44 -27.41
N PRO A 655 -14.18 28.70 -27.02
CA PRO A 655 -15.48 29.33 -27.26
C PRO A 655 -15.80 29.55 -28.74
N GLU A 656 -14.78 29.61 -29.62
CA GLU A 656 -14.95 29.67 -31.07
C GLU A 656 -15.72 28.45 -31.60
N VAL A 657 -15.48 27.26 -31.03
CA VAL A 657 -16.22 26.02 -31.37
C VAL A 657 -17.71 26.19 -31.05
N VAL A 658 -18.03 26.79 -29.90
CA VAL A 658 -19.43 27.08 -29.51
C VAL A 658 -20.08 28.09 -30.46
N GLN A 659 -19.32 29.09 -30.92
CA GLN A 659 -19.80 30.08 -31.89
C GLN A 659 -20.00 29.48 -33.29
N MET A 660 -19.09 28.62 -33.76
CA MET A 660 -19.18 27.93 -35.04
C MET A 660 -20.42 27.02 -35.14
N PHE A 661 -20.82 26.40 -34.03
CA PHE A 661 -22.03 25.58 -33.95
C PHE A 661 -23.27 26.37 -33.49
N GLY A 662 -23.24 27.71 -33.57
CA GLY A 662 -24.28 28.63 -33.11
C GLY A 662 -25.67 28.30 -33.67
N GLY A 663 -26.45 27.54 -32.90
CA GLY A 663 -27.83 27.12 -33.22
C GLY A 663 -28.05 25.60 -33.25
N ASN A 664 -27.02 24.76 -33.28
CA ASN A 664 -27.14 23.29 -33.30
C ASN A 664 -26.42 22.65 -32.10
N SER A 665 -27.16 22.49 -31.00
CA SER A 665 -26.68 21.87 -29.75
C SER A 665 -26.13 20.47 -29.94
N ASP A 666 -26.75 19.69 -30.84
CA ASP A 666 -26.44 18.28 -31.00
C ASP A 666 -25.10 18.08 -31.71
N LYS A 667 -24.78 18.93 -32.69
CA LYS A 667 -23.46 18.93 -33.34
C LYS A 667 -22.36 19.34 -32.37
N LEU A 668 -22.63 20.34 -31.52
CA LEU A 668 -21.68 20.75 -30.49
C LEU A 668 -21.41 19.61 -29.51
N GLU A 669 -22.46 18.97 -28.98
CA GLU A 669 -22.29 17.87 -28.02
C GLU A 669 -21.51 16.70 -28.63
N ARG A 670 -21.76 16.35 -29.91
CA ARG A 670 -20.99 15.33 -30.63
C ARG A 670 -19.51 15.66 -30.75
N GLU A 671 -19.17 16.93 -30.95
CA GLU A 671 -17.76 17.36 -31.01
C GLU A 671 -17.09 17.30 -29.63
N LEU A 672 -17.79 17.74 -28.58
CA LEU A 672 -17.32 17.62 -27.20
C LEU A 672 -17.11 16.13 -26.81
N GLU A 673 -18.04 15.26 -27.20
CA GLU A 673 -17.96 13.80 -27.02
C GLU A 673 -16.77 13.18 -27.74
N ARG A 674 -16.54 13.57 -28.99
CA ARG A 674 -15.39 13.11 -29.77
C ARG A 674 -14.07 13.44 -29.07
N MET A 675 -13.95 14.66 -28.56
CA MET A 675 -12.75 15.09 -27.83
C MET A 675 -12.59 14.36 -26.50
N ALA A 676 -13.65 14.23 -25.71
CA ALA A 676 -13.61 13.48 -24.46
C ALA A 676 -13.21 12.02 -24.68
N ARG A 677 -13.82 11.34 -25.68
CA ARG A 677 -13.53 9.95 -26.03
C ARG A 677 -12.11 9.74 -26.56
N ARG A 678 -11.51 10.76 -27.18
CA ARG A 678 -10.11 10.73 -27.62
C ARG A 678 -9.15 10.74 -26.43
N LYS A 679 -9.47 11.49 -25.37
CA LYS A 679 -8.58 11.72 -24.21
C LYS A 679 -8.79 10.75 -23.05
N PHE A 680 -9.99 10.22 -22.88
CA PHE A 680 -10.35 9.40 -21.73
C PHE A 680 -11.08 8.13 -22.16
N LYS A 681 -10.70 7.01 -21.55
CA LYS A 681 -11.41 5.73 -21.67
C LYS A 681 -11.62 5.11 -20.30
N LEU A 682 -12.77 4.49 -20.10
CA LEU A 682 -13.10 3.71 -18.90
C LEU A 682 -13.33 2.26 -19.31
N CYS A 683 -12.46 1.36 -18.84
CA CYS A 683 -12.55 -0.08 -19.11
C CYS A 683 -12.75 -0.87 -17.82
N ILE A 684 -13.87 -1.58 -17.75
CA ILE A 684 -14.18 -2.52 -16.65
C ILE A 684 -13.84 -3.92 -17.13
N SER A 685 -13.07 -4.66 -16.34
CA SER A 685 -12.84 -6.08 -16.58
C SER A 685 -13.85 -6.91 -15.79
N MET A 686 -14.83 -7.48 -16.48
CA MET A 686 -15.88 -8.35 -15.94
C MET A 686 -15.63 -9.80 -16.36
N GLN A 687 -14.72 -10.48 -15.67
CA GLN A 687 -14.37 -11.88 -15.99
C GLN A 687 -15.58 -12.84 -16.00
N ARG A 688 -16.57 -12.61 -15.12
CA ARG A 688 -17.75 -13.46 -14.98
C ARG A 688 -18.91 -13.08 -15.90
N TYR A 689 -18.75 -12.08 -16.77
CA TYR A 689 -19.84 -11.54 -17.61
C TYR A 689 -20.60 -12.62 -18.38
N ALA A 690 -19.90 -13.56 -19.03
CA ALA A 690 -20.53 -14.67 -19.77
C ALA A 690 -21.34 -15.64 -18.87
N LYS A 691 -21.14 -15.58 -17.55
CA LYS A 691 -21.75 -16.44 -16.53
C LYS A 691 -22.67 -15.63 -15.59
N PHE A 692 -23.10 -14.44 -16.00
CA PHE A 692 -24.00 -13.59 -15.22
C PHE A 692 -25.43 -14.16 -15.16
N LYS A 693 -26.09 -13.94 -14.03
CA LYS A 693 -27.53 -14.19 -13.90
C LYS A 693 -28.32 -13.15 -14.70
N LYS A 694 -29.57 -13.45 -15.03
CA LYS A 694 -30.46 -12.52 -15.76
C LYS A 694 -30.52 -11.11 -15.15
N GLU A 695 -30.62 -11.00 -13.82
CA GLU A 695 -30.63 -9.72 -13.11
C GLU A 695 -29.29 -8.97 -13.21
N GLU A 696 -28.16 -9.67 -13.10
CA GLU A 696 -26.83 -9.07 -13.28
C GLU A 696 -26.66 -8.57 -14.72
N MET A 697 -27.21 -9.31 -15.69
CA MET A 697 -27.16 -8.97 -17.09
C MET A 697 -27.98 -7.71 -17.41
N GLU A 698 -29.19 -7.62 -16.88
CA GLU A 698 -30.05 -6.43 -16.99
C GLU A 698 -29.39 -5.18 -16.37
N ASN A 699 -28.74 -5.34 -15.21
CA ASN A 699 -28.01 -4.24 -14.56
C ASN A 699 -26.76 -3.80 -15.34
N ALA A 700 -26.03 -4.75 -15.95
CA ALA A 700 -24.88 -4.44 -16.81
C ALA A 700 -25.32 -3.75 -18.12
N GLU A 701 -26.41 -4.18 -18.72
CA GLU A 701 -26.99 -3.52 -19.90
C GLU A 701 -27.49 -2.11 -19.56
N PHE A 702 -28.08 -1.91 -18.38
CA PHE A 702 -28.43 -0.58 -17.90
C PHE A 702 -27.20 0.34 -17.78
N LEU A 703 -26.07 -0.16 -17.27
CA LEU A 703 -24.81 0.60 -17.24
C LEU A 703 -24.36 1.03 -18.63
N LEU A 704 -24.38 0.13 -19.61
CA LEU A 704 -23.99 0.43 -21.00
C LEU A 704 -24.94 1.44 -21.67
N ARG A 705 -26.24 1.43 -21.32
CA ARG A 705 -27.20 2.42 -21.81
C ARG A 705 -27.01 3.78 -21.16
N ALA A 706 -26.78 3.83 -19.85
CA ALA A 706 -26.54 5.08 -19.13
C ALA A 706 -25.20 5.72 -19.51
N TYR A 707 -24.20 4.90 -19.86
CA TYR A 707 -22.85 5.31 -20.19
C TYR A 707 -22.34 4.60 -21.46
N PRO A 708 -22.72 5.06 -22.66
CA PRO A 708 -22.42 4.35 -23.92
C PRO A 708 -20.94 4.17 -24.25
N ASP A 709 -20.08 5.09 -23.80
CA ASP A 709 -18.62 5.03 -24.00
C ASP A 709 -17.90 4.10 -23.01
N LEU A 710 -18.63 3.52 -22.05
CA LEU A 710 -18.09 2.53 -21.13
C LEU A 710 -17.66 1.28 -21.89
N GLN A 711 -16.44 0.80 -21.62
CA GLN A 711 -15.93 -0.42 -22.22
C GLN A 711 -15.96 -1.56 -21.20
N ILE A 712 -16.50 -2.70 -21.58
CA ILE A 712 -16.51 -3.92 -20.75
C ILE A 712 -15.65 -4.97 -21.45
N ALA A 713 -14.56 -5.36 -20.77
CA ALA A 713 -13.71 -6.47 -21.17
C ALA A 713 -14.16 -7.75 -20.44
N TYR A 714 -14.35 -8.84 -21.17
CA TYR A 714 -14.73 -10.13 -20.60
C TYR A 714 -14.08 -11.30 -21.32
N LEU A 715 -14.17 -12.49 -20.72
CA LEU A 715 -13.73 -13.74 -21.33
C LEU A 715 -14.92 -14.41 -22.03
N ASP A 716 -14.77 -14.61 -23.34
CA ASP A 716 -15.72 -15.32 -24.19
C ASP A 716 -15.23 -16.76 -24.37
N GLU A 717 -16.12 -17.74 -24.19
CA GLU A 717 -15.78 -19.17 -24.22
C GLU A 717 -16.54 -19.83 -25.39
N GLU A 718 -15.83 -20.41 -26.36
CA GLU A 718 -16.41 -21.25 -27.41
C GLU A 718 -16.21 -22.74 -27.08
N PRO A 719 -17.20 -23.60 -27.40
CA PRO A 719 -17.06 -25.03 -27.23
C PRO A 719 -15.92 -25.58 -28.11
N PRO A 720 -15.27 -26.68 -27.69
CA PRO A 720 -14.20 -27.32 -28.46
C PRO A 720 -14.74 -27.87 -29.80
N LEU A 721 -13.89 -27.89 -30.83
CA LEU A 721 -14.25 -28.41 -32.17
C LEU A 721 -14.30 -29.95 -32.21
N ALA A 722 -13.53 -30.62 -31.36
CA ALA A 722 -13.48 -32.08 -31.22
C ALA A 722 -13.72 -32.52 -29.78
N GLU A 723 -14.33 -33.69 -29.58
CA GLU A 723 -14.54 -34.28 -28.25
C GLU A 723 -13.18 -34.56 -27.58
N GLY A 724 -12.92 -33.89 -26.45
CA GLY A 724 -11.68 -34.03 -25.66
C GLY A 724 -10.69 -32.86 -25.77
N GLU A 725 -10.93 -31.88 -26.66
CA GLU A 725 -10.12 -30.65 -26.73
C GLU A 725 -10.57 -29.59 -25.71
N GLU A 726 -9.66 -28.66 -25.39
CA GLU A 726 -9.96 -27.51 -24.52
C GLU A 726 -10.89 -26.50 -25.22
N PRO A 727 -11.78 -25.82 -24.47
CA PRO A 727 -12.60 -24.74 -25.04
C PRO A 727 -11.71 -23.60 -25.54
N ARG A 728 -12.09 -23.01 -26.67
CA ARG A 728 -11.39 -21.84 -27.20
C ARG A 728 -11.78 -20.60 -26.43
N LEU A 729 -10.79 -19.92 -25.87
CA LEU A 729 -11.00 -18.73 -25.05
C LEU A 729 -10.59 -17.47 -25.81
N TYR A 730 -11.45 -16.46 -25.76
CA TYR A 730 -11.20 -15.17 -26.35
C TYR A 730 -11.32 -14.08 -25.29
N SER A 731 -10.45 -13.09 -25.39
CA SER A 731 -10.62 -11.82 -24.69
C SER A 731 -11.44 -10.90 -25.58
N ALA A 732 -12.61 -10.49 -25.10
CA ALA A 732 -13.57 -9.69 -25.85
C ALA A 732 -13.78 -8.31 -25.20
N LEU A 733 -14.03 -7.29 -26.04
CA LEU A 733 -14.36 -5.93 -25.61
C LEU A 733 -15.69 -5.50 -26.24
N ILE A 734 -16.64 -5.08 -25.40
CA ILE A 734 -17.93 -4.49 -25.82
C ILE A 734 -18.07 -3.07 -25.27
N ASP A 735 -18.95 -2.28 -25.89
CA ASP A 735 -19.39 -0.98 -25.38
C ASP A 735 -20.87 -0.73 -25.71
N GLY A 736 -21.43 0.39 -25.24
CA GLY A 736 -22.85 0.72 -25.44
C GLY A 736 -23.24 1.01 -26.90
N HIS A 737 -22.26 1.25 -27.78
CA HIS A 737 -22.47 1.44 -29.22
C HIS A 737 -22.41 0.13 -30.01
N SER A 738 -22.13 -0.99 -29.36
CA SER A 738 -22.02 -2.29 -30.01
C SER A 738 -23.41 -2.85 -30.37
N GLU A 739 -23.56 -3.38 -31.59
CA GLU A 739 -24.81 -3.97 -32.09
C GLU A 739 -25.28 -5.15 -31.24
N ILE A 740 -26.60 -5.29 -31.05
CA ILE A 740 -27.19 -6.42 -30.33
C ILE A 740 -27.43 -7.55 -31.34
N MET A 741 -26.82 -8.71 -31.08
CA MET A 741 -26.99 -9.92 -31.89
C MET A 741 -28.33 -10.60 -31.55
N GLU A 742 -28.75 -11.56 -32.39
CA GLU A 742 -30.02 -12.30 -32.21
C GLU A 742 -30.12 -13.04 -30.87
N ASN A 743 -28.98 -13.41 -30.28
CA ASN A 743 -28.88 -14.04 -28.97
C ASN A 743 -29.06 -13.06 -27.79
N GLY A 744 -29.34 -11.78 -28.06
CA GLY A 744 -29.50 -10.73 -27.04
C GLY A 744 -28.18 -10.21 -26.46
N MET A 745 -27.02 -10.72 -26.89
CA MET A 745 -25.70 -10.22 -26.49
C MET A 745 -25.16 -9.18 -27.47
N ARG A 746 -24.32 -8.27 -26.98
CA ARG A 746 -23.66 -7.27 -27.81
C ARG A 746 -22.50 -7.90 -28.60
N ARG A 747 -22.39 -7.58 -29.89
CA ARG A 747 -21.29 -8.00 -30.77
C ARG A 747 -19.97 -7.38 -30.28
N PRO A 748 -18.93 -8.17 -29.96
CA PRO A 748 -17.63 -7.63 -29.54
C PRO A 748 -16.99 -6.75 -30.61
N LYS A 749 -16.43 -5.60 -30.20
CA LYS A 749 -15.62 -4.72 -31.06
C LYS A 749 -14.25 -5.32 -31.34
N PHE A 750 -13.66 -5.89 -30.31
CA PHE A 750 -12.43 -6.66 -30.41
C PHE A 750 -12.68 -8.03 -29.82
N ARG A 751 -12.17 -9.05 -30.50
CA ARG A 751 -12.24 -10.45 -30.08
C ARG A 751 -10.87 -11.07 -30.37
N ILE A 752 -10.09 -11.33 -29.33
CA ILE A 752 -8.69 -11.77 -29.44
C ILE A 752 -8.58 -13.18 -28.87
N GLN A 753 -8.21 -14.15 -29.71
CA GLN A 753 -7.99 -15.53 -29.27
C GLN A 753 -6.77 -15.62 -28.34
N LEU A 754 -6.92 -16.39 -27.26
CA LEU A 754 -5.88 -16.65 -26.27
C LEU A 754 -5.33 -18.08 -26.42
N SER A 755 -4.08 -18.31 -26.00
CA SER A 755 -3.48 -19.66 -25.98
C SER A 755 -4.16 -20.64 -25.01
N GLY A 756 -5.03 -20.14 -24.12
CA GLY A 756 -5.73 -20.91 -23.10
C GLY A 756 -6.27 -19.98 -22.01
N ASN A 757 -6.66 -20.54 -20.87
CA ASN A 757 -7.21 -19.76 -19.76
C ASN A 757 -6.16 -18.78 -19.20
N PRO A 758 -6.39 -17.45 -19.29
CA PRO A 758 -5.42 -16.47 -18.80
C PRO A 758 -5.38 -16.36 -17.28
N VAL A 759 -6.35 -16.95 -16.56
CA VAL A 759 -6.47 -16.86 -15.10
C VAL A 759 -5.64 -17.97 -14.44
N LEU A 760 -4.33 -17.73 -14.33
CA LEU A 760 -3.39 -18.68 -13.71
C LEU A 760 -3.08 -18.33 -12.24
N GLY A 761 -3.31 -17.08 -11.85
CA GLY A 761 -3.00 -16.44 -10.58
C GLY A 761 -4.19 -16.30 -9.62
N ASP A 762 -4.18 -15.19 -8.89
CA ASP A 762 -5.27 -14.78 -7.99
C ASP A 762 -6.16 -13.73 -8.69
N GLY A 763 -7.48 -13.84 -8.50
CA GLY A 763 -8.49 -13.25 -9.38
C GLY A 763 -8.31 -11.75 -9.73
N LYS A 764 -8.02 -10.88 -8.75
CA LYS A 764 -7.87 -9.42 -8.99
C LYS A 764 -6.72 -9.11 -9.97
N SER A 765 -5.56 -9.71 -9.74
CA SER A 765 -4.35 -9.52 -10.56
C SER A 765 -4.59 -9.95 -12.02
N ASP A 766 -5.16 -11.14 -12.24
CA ASP A 766 -5.45 -11.62 -13.59
C ASP A 766 -6.55 -10.80 -14.27
N ASN A 767 -7.50 -10.26 -13.50
CA ASN A 767 -8.56 -9.42 -14.04
C ASN A 767 -8.02 -8.11 -14.60
N GLN A 768 -7.10 -7.46 -13.89
CA GLN A 768 -6.41 -6.26 -14.38
C GLN A 768 -5.51 -6.57 -15.58
N ASN A 769 -4.78 -7.69 -15.53
CA ASN A 769 -3.90 -8.09 -16.63
C ASN A 769 -4.68 -8.52 -17.89
N HIS A 770 -5.89 -9.04 -17.73
CA HIS A 770 -6.79 -9.39 -18.81
C HIS A 770 -7.20 -8.15 -19.61
N SER A 771 -7.65 -7.08 -18.94
CA SER A 771 -8.08 -5.85 -19.62
C SER A 771 -6.93 -5.02 -20.22
N LEU A 772 -5.68 -5.27 -19.81
CA LEU A 772 -4.52 -4.54 -20.29
C LEU A 772 -4.39 -4.55 -21.82
N ILE A 773 -4.81 -5.60 -22.53
CA ILE A 773 -4.72 -5.60 -24.02
C ILE A 773 -5.59 -4.50 -24.68
N PHE A 774 -6.60 -3.99 -23.96
CA PHE A 774 -7.53 -2.98 -24.44
C PHE A 774 -7.19 -1.56 -23.97
N TYR A 775 -6.18 -1.36 -23.10
CA TYR A 775 -5.79 -0.01 -22.67
C TYR A 775 -5.32 0.82 -23.87
N ARG A 776 -5.60 2.13 -23.86
CA ARG A 776 -5.07 3.08 -24.84
C ARG A 776 -4.64 4.37 -24.15
N GLY A 777 -3.62 5.02 -24.71
CA GLY A 777 -3.01 6.20 -24.13
C GLY A 777 -1.73 5.90 -23.35
N GLU A 778 -1.10 6.97 -22.88
CA GLU A 778 0.20 6.97 -22.23
C GLU A 778 0.11 6.53 -20.76
N TYR A 779 -1.02 6.84 -20.11
CA TYR A 779 -1.22 6.60 -18.68
C TYR A 779 -2.39 5.65 -18.38
N ILE A 780 -2.26 4.90 -17.30
CA ILE A 780 -3.28 3.98 -16.80
C ILE A 780 -3.59 4.36 -15.36
N GLN A 781 -4.85 4.60 -15.03
CA GLN A 781 -5.29 4.73 -13.65
C GLN A 781 -5.94 3.42 -13.21
N LEU A 782 -5.45 2.85 -12.12
CA LEU A 782 -6.06 1.65 -11.55
C LEU A 782 -7.06 2.08 -10.49
N ILE A 783 -8.31 1.65 -10.62
CA ILE A 783 -9.38 1.90 -9.65
C ILE A 783 -10.00 0.61 -9.10
N ASP A 784 -10.30 0.54 -7.80
CA ASP A 784 -11.07 -0.54 -7.20
C ASP A 784 -12.59 -0.31 -7.41
N ALA A 785 -13.37 -1.39 -7.55
CA ALA A 785 -14.83 -1.34 -7.78
C ALA A 785 -15.68 -0.79 -6.61
N ASN A 786 -15.06 -0.18 -5.60
CA ASN A 786 -15.71 0.51 -4.48
C ASN A 786 -15.15 1.93 -4.24
N GLN A 787 -14.42 2.48 -5.21
CA GLN A 787 -13.96 3.86 -5.19
C GLN A 787 -14.94 4.78 -5.90
N ASP A 788 -14.79 6.08 -5.68
CA ASP A 788 -15.66 7.13 -6.18
C ASP A 788 -14.82 8.34 -6.58
N ASN A 789 -15.34 9.18 -7.47
CA ASN A 789 -14.64 10.37 -7.95
C ASN A 789 -15.61 11.50 -8.25
N TYR A 790 -15.16 12.73 -8.05
CA TYR A 790 -16.03 13.91 -8.02
C TYR A 790 -15.71 14.84 -9.18
N LEU A 791 -16.70 15.59 -9.68
CA LEU A 791 -16.50 16.50 -10.81
C LEU A 791 -15.39 17.52 -10.56
N GLU A 792 -15.38 18.14 -9.38
CA GLU A 792 -14.39 19.15 -8.99
C GLU A 792 -12.97 18.58 -8.86
N GLU A 793 -12.83 17.30 -8.55
CA GLU A 793 -11.53 16.61 -8.54
C GLU A 793 -11.11 16.24 -9.97
N CYS A 794 -12.05 15.80 -10.81
CA CYS A 794 -11.82 15.46 -12.21
C CYS A 794 -11.30 16.65 -13.04
N LEU A 795 -11.63 17.88 -12.66
CA LEU A 795 -11.12 19.10 -13.31
C LEU A 795 -9.60 19.26 -13.21
N LYS A 796 -8.95 18.58 -12.25
CA LYS A 796 -7.50 18.67 -12.00
C LYS A 796 -6.69 17.65 -12.81
N ILE A 797 -7.35 16.80 -13.62
CA ILE A 797 -6.71 15.67 -14.30
C ILE A 797 -5.49 16.07 -15.12
N ARG A 798 -5.51 17.23 -15.78
CA ARG A 798 -4.40 17.71 -16.61
C ARG A 798 -3.13 17.97 -15.79
N SER A 799 -3.29 18.57 -14.62
CA SER A 799 -2.19 18.80 -13.69
C SER A 799 -1.70 17.49 -13.09
N VAL A 800 -2.60 16.54 -12.80
CA VAL A 800 -2.22 15.19 -12.34
C VAL A 800 -1.36 14.47 -13.39
N LEU A 801 -1.73 14.52 -14.67
CA LEU A 801 -0.91 13.92 -15.73
C LEU A 801 0.42 14.66 -15.93
N ALA A 802 0.48 15.97 -15.68
CA ALA A 802 1.71 16.75 -15.79
C ALA A 802 2.77 16.39 -14.73
N GLU A 803 2.37 15.80 -13.60
CA GLU A 803 3.30 15.33 -12.55
C GLU A 803 4.27 14.24 -13.00
N PHE A 804 3.99 13.57 -14.13
CA PHE A 804 4.88 12.60 -14.75
C PHE A 804 6.15 13.24 -15.37
N GLU A 805 6.19 14.56 -15.52
CA GLU A 805 7.35 15.33 -15.99
C GLU A 805 7.81 14.96 -17.43
N GLU A 806 6.93 14.38 -18.23
CA GLU A 806 7.16 13.92 -19.61
C GLU A 806 6.53 14.86 -20.67
N MET A 807 5.90 15.95 -20.24
CA MET A 807 5.24 16.91 -21.14
C MET A 807 6.22 17.75 -21.98
N LYS A 808 7.49 17.82 -21.56
CA LYS A 808 8.56 18.51 -22.29
C LYS A 808 9.51 17.44 -22.84
N VAL A 809 9.63 17.37 -24.16
CA VAL A 809 10.56 16.45 -24.83
C VAL A 809 11.96 17.08 -24.78
N ASP A 810 12.96 16.30 -24.38
CA ASP A 810 14.35 16.76 -24.46
C ASP A 810 14.76 16.88 -25.94
N ASN A 811 15.41 17.99 -26.29
CA ASN A 811 15.85 18.26 -27.67
C ASN A 811 16.96 17.31 -28.17
N VAL A 812 17.45 16.42 -27.32
CA VAL A 812 18.55 15.49 -27.63
C VAL A 812 18.06 14.06 -27.44
N SER A 813 18.12 13.25 -28.51
CA SER A 813 17.77 11.83 -28.44
C SER A 813 18.74 11.10 -27.50
N PRO A 814 18.24 10.29 -26.54
CA PRO A 814 19.08 9.50 -25.66
C PRO A 814 19.89 8.41 -26.39
N TYR A 815 19.57 8.13 -27.66
CA TYR A 815 20.25 7.15 -28.50
C TYR A 815 21.36 7.75 -29.37
N THR A 816 21.68 9.04 -29.21
CA THR A 816 22.74 9.71 -29.97
C THR A 816 24.12 9.18 -29.52
N PRO A 817 24.88 8.49 -30.38
CA PRO A 817 26.17 7.92 -30.00
C PRO A 817 27.16 9.02 -29.56
N GLY A 818 27.86 8.81 -28.44
CA GLY A 818 28.91 9.72 -27.94
C GLY A 818 28.43 10.89 -27.07
N VAL A 819 27.13 11.18 -27.03
CA VAL A 819 26.57 12.21 -26.14
C VAL A 819 26.10 11.54 -24.84
N LYS A 820 26.68 11.93 -23.70
CA LYS A 820 26.18 11.52 -22.39
C LYS A 820 24.89 12.27 -22.09
N SER A 821 23.74 11.70 -22.45
CA SER A 821 22.46 12.24 -22.00
C SER A 821 22.34 12.15 -20.48
N PRO A 822 21.89 13.20 -19.78
CA PRO A 822 21.62 13.11 -18.36
C PRO A 822 20.54 12.06 -18.14
N VAL A 823 20.84 11.02 -17.36
CA VAL A 823 19.88 9.94 -17.06
C VAL A 823 18.81 10.49 -16.13
N LYS A 824 17.69 10.97 -16.69
CA LYS A 824 16.51 11.38 -15.91
C LYS A 824 15.69 10.12 -15.59
N HIS A 825 15.53 9.84 -14.29
CA HIS A 825 14.67 8.76 -13.84
C HIS A 825 13.19 9.12 -14.09
N PRO A 826 12.43 8.34 -14.88
CA PRO A 826 11.03 8.64 -15.17
C PRO A 826 10.16 8.45 -13.93
N VAL A 827 9.05 9.18 -13.85
CA VAL A 827 8.01 8.91 -12.85
C VAL A 827 7.21 7.72 -13.36
N ALA A 828 7.32 6.58 -12.69
CA ALA A 828 6.63 5.36 -13.09
C ALA A 828 5.20 5.33 -12.54
N ILE A 829 5.02 5.81 -11.30
CA ILE A 829 3.75 5.77 -10.57
C ILE A 829 3.54 7.11 -9.86
N LEU A 830 2.33 7.64 -9.96
CA LEU A 830 1.88 8.81 -9.22
C LEU A 830 0.70 8.38 -8.35
N GLY A 831 0.93 8.30 -7.04
CA GLY A 831 -0.13 7.94 -6.10
C GLY A 831 -0.94 9.13 -5.62
N ALA A 832 -2.23 8.93 -5.40
CA ALA A 832 -3.18 9.96 -4.99
C ALA A 832 -3.73 9.71 -3.58
N ARG A 833 -4.42 10.70 -3.00
CA ARG A 833 -5.03 10.57 -1.68
C ARG A 833 -6.35 9.80 -1.75
N GLU A 834 -6.70 9.16 -0.64
CA GLU A 834 -8.00 8.52 -0.46
C GLU A 834 -8.83 9.24 0.62
N TYR A 835 -10.11 9.44 0.33
CA TYR A 835 -11.12 9.87 1.28
C TYR A 835 -12.06 8.72 1.61
N ILE A 836 -12.13 8.31 2.87
CA ILE A 836 -12.95 7.19 3.31
C ILE A 836 -14.38 7.64 3.57
N PHE A 837 -15.26 7.57 2.56
CA PHE A 837 -16.66 7.99 2.68
C PHE A 837 -17.49 7.11 3.62
N SER A 838 -16.96 5.94 3.99
CA SER A 838 -17.61 4.99 4.89
C SER A 838 -17.31 5.23 6.39
N GLU A 839 -16.56 6.30 6.71
CA GLU A 839 -16.15 6.68 8.07
C GLU A 839 -17.35 6.89 9.01
N ASN A 840 -18.41 7.54 8.53
CA ASN A 840 -19.55 7.95 9.35
C ASN A 840 -20.57 6.84 9.63
N ILE A 841 -20.36 5.63 9.10
CA ILE A 841 -21.33 4.52 9.18
C ILE A 841 -21.26 3.80 10.54
N GLY A 842 -20.12 3.84 11.24
CA GLY A 842 -19.98 3.22 12.57
C GLY A 842 -18.58 3.35 13.17
N ILE A 843 -18.40 2.92 14.43
CA ILE A 843 -17.13 3.04 15.17
C ILE A 843 -16.01 2.25 14.48
N LEU A 844 -16.30 1.03 14.02
CA LEU A 844 -15.32 0.21 13.30
C LEU A 844 -14.90 0.84 11.96
N GLY A 845 -15.85 1.50 11.28
CA GLY A 845 -15.58 2.30 10.09
C GLY A 845 -14.68 3.51 10.39
N ASP A 846 -14.92 4.19 11.51
CA ASP A 846 -14.09 5.31 11.99
C ASP A 846 -12.66 4.88 12.32
N VAL A 847 -12.47 3.75 13.01
CA VAL A 847 -11.15 3.18 13.31
C VAL A 847 -10.40 2.83 12.01
N ALA A 848 -11.06 2.12 11.09
CA ALA A 848 -10.47 1.76 9.80
C ALA A 848 -10.11 3.00 8.97
N ALA A 849 -10.98 4.02 8.96
CA ALA A 849 -10.74 5.28 8.28
C ALA A 849 -9.55 6.05 8.85
N GLY A 850 -9.41 6.11 10.18
CA GLY A 850 -8.29 6.80 10.83
C GLY A 850 -6.93 6.18 10.49
N LYS A 851 -6.86 4.84 10.41
CA LYS A 851 -5.65 4.13 9.94
C LYS A 851 -5.30 4.48 8.50
N GLU A 852 -6.29 4.46 7.61
CA GLU A 852 -6.08 4.77 6.19
C GLU A 852 -5.67 6.24 5.98
N GLN A 853 -6.31 7.18 6.67
CA GLN A 853 -5.95 8.60 6.60
C GLN A 853 -4.49 8.82 7.04
N THR A 854 -4.08 8.17 8.12
CA THR A 854 -2.70 8.27 8.63
C THR A 854 -1.72 7.65 7.62
N PHE A 855 -1.97 6.45 7.12
CA PHE A 855 -1.06 5.78 6.19
C PHE A 855 -1.06 6.40 4.78
N GLY A 856 -2.23 6.53 4.16
CA GLY A 856 -2.44 6.96 2.78
C GLY A 856 -2.25 8.46 2.53
N THR A 857 -2.23 9.29 3.58
CA THR A 857 -1.91 10.73 3.46
C THR A 857 -0.62 11.08 4.20
N LEU A 858 -0.59 10.96 5.53
CA LEU A 858 0.51 11.46 6.35
C LEU A 858 1.83 10.72 6.08
N PHE A 859 1.81 9.38 6.08
CA PHE A 859 3.02 8.59 5.78
C PHE A 859 3.39 8.67 4.30
N ALA A 860 2.41 8.57 3.41
CA ALA A 860 2.62 8.64 1.96
C ALA A 860 3.38 9.91 1.52
N ARG A 861 3.09 11.06 2.15
CA ARG A 861 3.79 12.33 1.91
C ARG A 861 5.29 12.24 2.09
N THR A 862 5.73 11.76 3.26
CA THR A 862 7.17 11.66 3.57
C THR A 862 7.82 10.54 2.78
N LEU A 863 7.16 9.38 2.69
CA LEU A 863 7.67 8.21 1.97
C LEU A 863 7.93 8.51 0.49
N ALA A 864 7.07 9.28 -0.16
CA ALA A 864 7.30 9.69 -1.56
C ALA A 864 8.53 10.57 -1.70
N GLN A 865 8.74 11.53 -0.78
CA GLN A 865 9.87 12.46 -0.83
C GLN A 865 11.21 11.76 -0.61
N ILE A 866 11.28 10.79 0.31
CA ILE A 866 12.52 10.06 0.64
C ILE A 866 12.72 8.81 -0.26
N GLY A 867 11.85 8.60 -1.26
CA GLY A 867 11.94 7.46 -2.17
C GLY A 867 11.68 6.09 -1.52
N GLY A 868 10.87 6.05 -0.46
CA GLY A 868 10.43 4.84 0.23
C GLY A 868 8.98 4.40 -0.06
N LYS A 869 8.21 5.22 -0.79
CA LYS A 869 6.83 4.90 -1.18
C LYS A 869 6.78 3.82 -2.27
N LEU A 870 5.89 2.84 -2.11
CA LEU A 870 5.54 1.86 -3.14
C LEU A 870 4.12 2.09 -3.69
N HIS A 871 3.69 1.21 -4.59
CA HIS A 871 2.31 1.17 -5.08
C HIS A 871 1.45 0.40 -4.08
N TYR A 872 0.51 1.09 -3.43
CA TYR A 872 -0.38 0.48 -2.42
C TYR A 872 -1.76 0.17 -2.99
N GLY A 873 -1.84 0.09 -4.31
CA GLY A 873 -3.07 -0.12 -5.06
C GLY A 873 -3.68 1.19 -5.54
N HIS A 874 -4.99 1.25 -5.43
CA HIS A 874 -5.85 2.18 -6.14
C HIS A 874 -6.04 3.42 -5.25
N PRO A 875 -6.01 4.68 -5.72
CA PRO A 875 -6.28 5.12 -7.09
C PRO A 875 -5.04 5.68 -7.82
N ASP A 876 -3.92 4.97 -7.77
CA ASP A 876 -2.67 5.43 -8.38
C ASP A 876 -2.74 5.48 -9.93
N PHE A 877 -2.02 6.45 -10.50
CA PHE A 877 -1.74 6.56 -11.93
C PHE A 877 -0.39 5.93 -12.26
N LEU A 878 -0.33 5.19 -13.35
CA LEU A 878 0.84 4.47 -13.81
C LEU A 878 1.22 4.97 -15.22
N ASN A 879 2.52 5.12 -15.48
CA ASN A 879 3.03 5.27 -16.84
C ASN A 879 2.88 3.91 -17.56
N GLY A 880 1.92 3.83 -18.47
CA GLY A 880 1.55 2.58 -19.13
C GLY A 880 2.69 1.99 -19.95
N ILE A 881 3.48 2.83 -20.62
CA ILE A 881 4.64 2.41 -21.43
C ILE A 881 5.73 1.85 -20.52
N PHE A 882 6.05 2.54 -19.43
CA PHE A 882 7.08 2.10 -18.49
C PHE A 882 6.70 0.75 -17.85
N MET A 883 5.46 0.61 -17.39
CA MET A 883 5.02 -0.57 -16.63
C MET A 883 4.83 -1.81 -17.54
N THR A 884 4.20 -1.66 -18.70
CA THR A 884 3.95 -2.78 -19.63
C THR A 884 5.22 -3.39 -20.21
N THR A 885 6.29 -2.59 -20.33
CA THR A 885 7.62 -3.06 -20.76
C THR A 885 8.46 -3.66 -19.63
N ARG A 886 7.98 -3.66 -18.38
CA ARG A 886 8.74 -4.04 -17.17
C ARG A 886 7.98 -4.96 -16.20
N GLY A 887 7.08 -5.79 -16.74
CA GLY A 887 6.36 -6.81 -15.96
C GLY A 887 4.88 -6.53 -15.74
N GLY A 888 4.35 -5.42 -16.27
CA GLY A 888 2.94 -5.08 -16.23
C GLY A 888 2.53 -4.34 -14.95
N VAL A 889 1.23 -4.28 -14.70
CA VAL A 889 0.64 -3.51 -13.60
C VAL A 889 0.42 -4.32 -12.33
N SER A 890 0.34 -5.65 -12.44
CA SER A 890 -0.03 -6.53 -11.31
C SER A 890 0.61 -7.90 -11.47
N LYS A 891 1.42 -8.35 -10.51
CA LYS A 891 2.01 -9.70 -10.54
C LYS A 891 0.97 -10.77 -10.19
N ALA A 892 0.99 -11.93 -10.85
CA ALA A 892 -0.10 -12.91 -10.77
C ALA A 892 0.36 -14.36 -10.51
N GLN A 893 1.45 -14.60 -9.76
CA GLN A 893 1.76 -15.98 -9.36
C GLN A 893 0.88 -16.37 -8.16
N LYS A 894 -0.01 -17.33 -8.37
CA LYS A 894 -1.00 -17.77 -7.37
C LYS A 894 -0.35 -18.16 -6.04
N GLY A 895 -0.87 -17.63 -4.94
CA GLY A 895 -0.38 -17.89 -3.59
C GLY A 895 0.82 -17.05 -3.17
N LEU A 896 1.74 -16.70 -4.07
CA LEU A 896 2.91 -15.86 -3.75
C LEU A 896 2.60 -14.36 -3.86
N HIS A 897 1.88 -13.96 -4.92
CA HIS A 897 1.57 -12.55 -5.20
C HIS A 897 0.14 -12.19 -4.74
N LEU A 898 -0.19 -12.50 -3.48
CA LEU A 898 -1.51 -12.17 -2.91
C LEU A 898 -1.74 -10.65 -2.83
N ASN A 899 -0.68 -9.88 -2.57
CA ASN A 899 -0.67 -8.42 -2.59
C ASN A 899 -0.01 -7.97 -3.91
N GLU A 900 -0.68 -8.15 -5.04
CA GLU A 900 -0.11 -7.94 -6.37
C GLU A 900 0.38 -6.51 -6.62
N ASP A 901 -0.31 -5.51 -6.06
CA ASP A 901 -0.09 -4.09 -6.31
C ASP A 901 1.31 -3.66 -5.83
N ILE A 902 1.74 -4.13 -4.66
CA ILE A 902 3.03 -3.71 -4.06
C ILE A 902 4.23 -4.19 -4.88
N TYR A 903 4.11 -5.33 -5.56
CA TYR A 903 5.17 -5.87 -6.42
C TYR A 903 5.40 -5.01 -7.65
N ALA A 904 4.36 -4.36 -8.19
CA ALA A 904 4.53 -3.39 -9.27
C ALA A 904 5.32 -2.17 -8.79
N GLY A 905 5.09 -1.70 -7.55
CA GLY A 905 5.89 -0.66 -6.91
C GLY A 905 7.36 -1.05 -6.71
N MET A 906 7.62 -2.28 -6.25
CA MET A 906 8.97 -2.81 -6.10
C MET A 906 9.69 -2.91 -7.44
N ASN A 907 9.03 -3.47 -8.47
CA ASN A 907 9.56 -3.57 -9.82
C ASN A 907 9.90 -2.19 -10.42
N ALA A 908 9.02 -1.21 -10.23
CA ALA A 908 9.26 0.15 -10.69
C ALA A 908 10.53 0.74 -10.03
N SER A 909 10.67 0.55 -8.72
CA SER A 909 11.81 1.05 -7.94
C SER A 909 13.13 0.37 -8.29
N LEU A 910 13.11 -0.96 -8.53
CA LEU A 910 14.28 -1.75 -8.93
C LEU A 910 14.81 -1.39 -10.33
N ARG A 911 13.92 -0.93 -11.22
CA ARG A 911 14.18 -0.71 -12.65
C ARG A 911 14.23 0.78 -13.04
N GLY A 912 14.56 1.67 -12.11
CA GLY A 912 14.83 3.09 -12.40
C GLY A 912 13.63 4.03 -12.37
N GLY A 913 12.44 3.56 -11.99
CA GLY A 913 11.24 4.37 -11.86
C GLY A 913 11.15 5.10 -10.52
N ARG A 914 10.69 6.34 -10.55
CA ARG A 914 10.31 7.11 -9.35
C ARG A 914 8.83 6.95 -9.05
N ILE A 915 8.48 6.97 -7.77
CA ILE A 915 7.09 6.96 -7.30
C ILE A 915 6.83 8.29 -6.57
N LYS A 916 5.87 9.06 -7.08
CA LYS A 916 5.44 10.35 -6.51
C LYS A 916 4.13 10.22 -5.74
N HIS A 917 3.82 11.23 -4.92
CA HIS A 917 2.51 11.37 -4.29
C HIS A 917 1.93 12.76 -4.55
N CYS A 918 0.69 12.80 -5.01
CA CYS A 918 -0.08 14.01 -5.24
C CYS A 918 -0.98 14.29 -4.02
N GLU A 919 -0.82 15.47 -3.40
CA GLU A 919 -1.59 15.90 -2.21
C GLU A 919 -2.88 16.65 -2.55
N TYR A 920 -2.98 17.22 -3.76
CA TYR A 920 -4.08 18.10 -4.17
C TYR A 920 -5.24 17.36 -4.87
N TYR A 921 -5.06 16.07 -5.16
CA TYR A 921 -6.04 15.22 -5.82
C TYR A 921 -6.42 14.06 -4.89
N GLN A 922 -7.72 13.79 -4.77
CA GLN A 922 -8.24 12.70 -3.94
C GLN A 922 -9.36 11.92 -4.64
N CYS A 923 -9.50 10.64 -4.31
CA CYS A 923 -10.68 9.82 -4.67
C CYS A 923 -11.41 9.33 -3.41
N GLY A 924 -12.72 9.10 -3.53
CA GLY A 924 -13.49 8.43 -2.49
C GLY A 924 -13.19 6.93 -2.45
N LYS A 925 -13.17 6.33 -1.25
CA LYS A 925 -12.94 4.91 -1.02
C LYS A 925 -13.91 4.36 0.03
N GLY A 926 -14.54 3.23 -0.29
CA GLY A 926 -15.31 2.45 0.69
C GLY A 926 -14.41 1.50 1.46
N ARG A 927 -14.63 1.36 2.78
CA ARG A 927 -13.95 0.37 3.63
C ARG A 927 -14.93 -0.56 4.33
N ASP A 928 -14.41 -1.68 4.80
CA ASP A 928 -15.15 -2.74 5.47
C ASP A 928 -15.79 -2.23 6.78
N LEU A 929 -17.06 -2.59 6.99
CA LEU A 929 -17.89 -2.02 8.07
C LEU A 929 -18.17 -3.00 9.21
N GLY A 930 -17.97 -4.30 8.97
CA GLY A 930 -18.20 -5.36 9.94
C GLY A 930 -16.92 -5.79 10.65
N PHE A 931 -17.10 -6.36 11.85
CA PHE A 931 -16.01 -6.94 12.62
C PHE A 931 -15.30 -8.06 11.85
N GLY A 932 -16.06 -9.04 11.33
CA GLY A 932 -15.49 -10.15 10.56
C GLY A 932 -14.81 -9.73 9.24
N SER A 933 -15.30 -8.69 8.57
CA SER A 933 -14.71 -8.19 7.32
C SER A 933 -13.36 -7.51 7.56
N ILE A 934 -13.23 -6.70 8.62
CA ILE A 934 -11.95 -6.06 8.98
C ILE A 934 -10.87 -7.10 9.30
N LEU A 935 -11.26 -8.22 9.90
CA LEU A 935 -10.33 -9.28 10.25
C LEU A 935 -9.92 -10.10 9.05
N ASN A 936 -10.84 -10.43 8.16
CA ASN A 936 -10.50 -11.05 6.88
C ASN A 936 -9.53 -10.17 6.07
N PHE A 937 -9.73 -8.84 6.10
CA PHE A 937 -8.82 -7.88 5.50
C PHE A 937 -7.43 -7.92 6.17
N THR A 938 -7.39 -7.92 7.50
CA THR A 938 -6.16 -8.00 8.31
C THR A 938 -5.39 -9.30 8.03
N THR A 939 -6.08 -10.43 8.00
CA THR A 939 -5.52 -11.75 7.67
C THR A 939 -4.97 -11.78 6.25
N LYS A 940 -5.69 -11.20 5.28
CA LYS A 940 -5.21 -11.08 3.89
C LYS A 940 -3.88 -10.31 3.83
N ILE A 941 -3.79 -9.15 4.48
CA ILE A 941 -2.56 -8.36 4.49
C ILE A 941 -1.43 -9.09 5.23
N GLY A 942 -1.72 -9.69 6.39
CA GLY A 942 -0.73 -10.42 7.18
C GLY A 942 -0.14 -11.63 6.43
N THR A 943 -0.99 -12.49 5.87
CA THR A 943 -0.53 -13.63 5.04
C THR A 943 0.20 -13.16 3.79
N GLY A 944 -0.29 -12.12 3.12
CA GLY A 944 0.39 -11.53 1.96
C GLY A 944 1.75 -10.90 2.29
N MET A 945 1.98 -10.44 3.53
CA MET A 945 3.30 -10.01 3.99
C MET A 945 4.24 -11.21 4.21
N GLY A 946 3.74 -12.32 4.76
CA GLY A 946 4.50 -13.57 4.89
C GLY A 946 5.11 -14.00 3.56
N GLU A 947 4.30 -14.10 2.52
CA GLU A 947 4.74 -14.44 1.16
C GLU A 947 5.67 -13.39 0.54
N GLN A 948 5.45 -12.10 0.81
CA GLN A 948 6.36 -11.02 0.39
C GLN A 948 7.77 -11.17 0.97
N MET A 949 7.90 -11.55 2.24
CA MET A 949 9.20 -11.71 2.90
C MET A 949 10.04 -12.84 2.28
N LEU A 950 9.39 -13.83 1.65
CA LEU A 950 10.01 -14.94 0.94
C LEU A 950 10.43 -14.55 -0.48
N SER A 951 9.82 -13.50 -1.05
CA SER A 951 9.99 -13.10 -2.44
C SER A 951 11.41 -12.64 -2.78
N ARG A 952 11.76 -12.75 -4.07
CA ARG A 952 13.06 -12.32 -4.61
C ARG A 952 13.22 -10.81 -4.60
N GLU A 953 12.14 -10.05 -4.73
CA GLU A 953 12.12 -8.59 -4.70
C GLU A 953 12.59 -8.07 -3.35
N TYR A 954 12.13 -8.69 -2.25
CA TYR A 954 12.60 -8.39 -0.90
C TYR A 954 14.07 -8.72 -0.71
N TYR A 955 14.56 -9.80 -1.31
CA TYR A 955 15.99 -10.11 -1.31
C TYR A 955 16.81 -9.04 -2.04
N TYR A 956 16.39 -8.61 -3.24
CA TYR A 956 17.12 -7.57 -3.98
C TYR A 956 17.09 -6.22 -3.25
N LEU A 957 15.91 -5.76 -2.80
CA LEU A 957 15.79 -4.49 -2.07
C LEU A 957 16.58 -4.53 -0.75
N GLY A 958 16.45 -5.61 0.02
CA GLY A 958 17.13 -5.77 1.31
C GLY A 958 18.66 -5.79 1.20
N THR A 959 19.18 -6.51 0.21
CA THR A 959 20.63 -6.74 0.04
C THR A 959 21.35 -5.69 -0.82
N GLN A 960 20.64 -4.75 -1.46
CA GLN A 960 21.24 -3.80 -2.40
C GLN A 960 20.88 -2.32 -2.14
N LEU A 961 19.75 -2.01 -1.47
CA LEU A 961 19.38 -0.62 -1.20
C LEU A 961 20.42 0.10 -0.31
N PRO A 962 20.66 1.41 -0.54
CA PRO A 962 21.45 2.23 0.38
C PRO A 962 20.75 2.35 1.75
N LEU A 963 21.51 2.59 2.81
CA LEU A 963 21.05 2.48 4.21
C LEU A 963 19.78 3.29 4.51
N ASP A 964 19.75 4.57 4.14
CA ASP A 964 18.62 5.47 4.39
C ASP A 964 17.31 4.94 3.78
N ARG A 965 17.36 4.52 2.51
CA ARG A 965 16.20 3.96 1.81
C ARG A 965 15.86 2.55 2.25
N PHE A 966 16.87 1.76 2.62
CA PHE A 966 16.67 0.43 3.20
C PHE A 966 15.91 0.51 4.53
N LEU A 967 16.26 1.43 5.41
CA LEU A 967 15.58 1.65 6.68
C LEU A 967 14.12 2.09 6.43
N SER A 968 13.90 3.04 5.53
CA SER A 968 12.54 3.46 5.14
C SER A 968 11.73 2.32 4.54
N PHE A 969 12.34 1.49 3.68
CA PHE A 969 11.70 0.30 3.12
C PHE A 969 11.33 -0.71 4.22
N TYR A 970 12.24 -1.01 5.15
CA TYR A 970 11.98 -1.94 6.25
C TYR A 970 10.86 -1.43 7.17
N TYR A 971 11.03 -0.25 7.78
CA TYR A 971 10.09 0.24 8.79
C TYR A 971 8.72 0.63 8.22
N ALA A 972 8.61 0.95 6.93
CA ALA A 972 7.30 1.20 6.30
C ALA A 972 6.54 -0.09 5.91
N HIS A 973 7.21 -1.24 5.82
CA HIS A 973 6.62 -2.49 5.33
C HIS A 973 6.81 -3.64 6.33
N ALA A 974 7.82 -4.50 6.13
CA ALA A 974 8.03 -5.69 6.98
C ALA A 974 8.20 -5.34 8.46
N GLY A 975 8.86 -4.22 8.77
CA GLY A 975 9.08 -3.75 10.13
C GLY A 975 7.79 -3.52 10.92
N PHE A 976 6.71 -3.04 10.30
CA PHE A 976 5.40 -2.91 10.96
C PHE A 976 4.85 -4.26 11.42
N HIS A 977 4.88 -5.26 10.53
CA HIS A 977 4.37 -6.60 10.84
C HIS A 977 5.23 -7.34 11.86
N LEU A 978 6.56 -7.24 11.74
CA LEU A 978 7.49 -7.80 12.73
C LEU A 978 7.36 -7.12 14.08
N ASN A 979 7.11 -5.81 14.12
CA ASN A 979 6.85 -5.09 15.36
C ASN A 979 5.61 -5.65 16.08
N ASN A 980 4.52 -5.91 15.35
CA ASN A 980 3.32 -6.55 15.93
C ASN A 980 3.65 -7.94 16.52
N MET A 981 4.54 -8.70 15.89
CA MET A 981 5.02 -9.97 16.44
C MET A 981 5.87 -9.78 17.69
N PHE A 982 6.78 -8.81 17.68
CA PHE A 982 7.61 -8.50 18.86
C PHE A 982 6.78 -7.99 20.03
N ILE A 983 5.69 -7.25 19.80
CA ILE A 983 4.75 -6.84 20.86
C ILE A 983 4.13 -8.08 21.51
N MET A 984 3.66 -9.04 20.71
CA MET A 984 3.07 -10.26 21.26
C MET A 984 4.11 -11.13 21.98
N LEU A 985 5.34 -11.22 21.44
CA LEU A 985 6.45 -11.90 22.10
C LEU A 985 6.84 -11.21 23.42
N SER A 986 6.88 -9.88 23.45
CA SER A 986 7.26 -9.13 24.65
C SER A 986 6.25 -9.35 25.77
N VAL A 987 4.95 -9.37 25.46
CA VAL A 987 3.91 -9.70 26.46
C VAL A 987 4.10 -11.11 27.01
N GLN A 988 4.37 -12.10 26.15
CA GLN A 988 4.62 -13.48 26.59
C GLN A 988 5.84 -13.57 27.52
N MET A 989 6.96 -13.02 27.09
CA MET A 989 8.20 -13.06 27.87
C MET A 989 8.08 -12.27 29.16
N PHE A 990 7.39 -11.12 29.14
CA PHE A 990 7.13 -10.33 30.33
C PHE A 990 6.31 -11.11 31.37
N MET A 991 5.24 -11.81 30.96
CA MET A 991 4.44 -12.64 31.86
C MET A 991 5.25 -13.79 32.46
N ILE A 992 6.09 -14.48 31.66
CA ILE A 992 6.97 -15.55 32.14
C ILE A 992 7.99 -15.00 33.15
N THR A 993 8.58 -13.83 32.86
CA THR A 993 9.50 -13.15 33.78
C THR A 993 8.82 -12.77 35.08
N LEU A 994 7.58 -12.24 35.04
CA LEU A 994 6.80 -11.88 36.22
C LEU A 994 6.47 -13.08 37.10
N LEU A 995 6.11 -14.21 36.50
CA LEU A 995 5.82 -15.44 37.23
C LEU A 995 7.07 -15.95 37.96
N ASN A 996 8.22 -15.98 37.27
CA ASN A 996 9.50 -16.39 37.85
C ASN A 996 9.97 -15.43 38.96
N LEU A 997 9.80 -14.12 38.75
CA LEU A 997 10.12 -13.11 39.77
C LEU A 997 9.19 -13.21 40.98
N GLY A 998 7.90 -13.44 40.76
CA GLY A 998 6.91 -13.61 41.84
C GLY A 998 7.22 -14.83 42.70
N ALA A 999 7.55 -15.96 42.07
CA ALA A 999 8.00 -17.17 42.76
C ALA A 999 9.29 -16.92 43.56
N LEU A 1000 10.29 -16.30 42.93
CA LEU A 1000 11.55 -15.95 43.59
C LEU A 1000 11.31 -15.05 44.81
N LYS A 1001 10.51 -13.99 44.65
CA LYS A 1001 10.21 -13.03 45.72
C LYS A 1001 9.49 -13.66 46.90
N HIS A 1002 8.62 -14.64 46.66
CA HIS A 1002 7.91 -15.36 47.72
C HIS A 1002 8.85 -16.22 48.57
N GLU A 1003 9.79 -16.92 47.94
CA GLU A 1003 10.73 -17.84 48.60
C GLU A 1003 11.92 -17.12 49.26
N THR A 1004 12.24 -15.89 48.83
CA THR A 1004 13.38 -15.13 49.38
C THR A 1004 12.99 -14.20 50.53
N ILE A 1005 13.91 -14.03 51.48
CA ILE A 1005 13.78 -13.07 52.58
C ILE A 1005 14.01 -11.64 52.05
N ALA A 1006 13.05 -10.74 52.24
CA ALA A 1006 13.17 -9.34 51.79
C ALA A 1006 14.22 -8.56 52.60
N CYS A 1007 15.03 -7.75 51.91
CA CYS A 1007 15.96 -6.81 52.52
C CYS A 1007 15.29 -5.47 52.86
N ASN A 1008 15.77 -4.78 53.90
CA ASN A 1008 15.45 -3.37 54.13
C ASN A 1008 16.29 -2.50 53.18
N TYR A 1009 15.81 -2.31 51.95
CA TYR A 1009 16.52 -1.57 50.90
C TYR A 1009 16.09 -0.10 50.86
N ASN A 1010 17.06 0.80 50.97
CA ASN A 1010 16.87 2.23 50.75
C ASN A 1010 17.60 2.67 49.46
N PRO A 1011 16.91 3.23 48.46
CA PRO A 1011 17.54 3.70 47.22
C PRO A 1011 18.52 4.88 47.41
N ASP A 1012 18.35 5.66 48.49
CA ASP A 1012 19.11 6.90 48.72
C ASP A 1012 20.47 6.65 49.42
N VAL A 1013 20.74 5.41 49.85
CA VAL A 1013 22.03 5.03 50.46
C VAL A 1013 22.99 4.45 49.40
N PRO A 1014 24.32 4.62 49.58
CA PRO A 1014 25.29 4.07 48.63
C PRO A 1014 25.22 2.54 48.55
N ILE A 1015 25.40 2.02 47.32
CA ILE A 1015 25.31 0.58 46.98
C ILE A 1015 26.22 -0.32 47.84
N THR A 1016 27.30 0.24 48.39
CA THR A 1016 28.28 -0.43 49.25
C THR A 1016 27.74 -0.78 50.63
N ASP A 1017 26.58 -0.25 51.02
CA ASP A 1017 25.98 -0.50 52.32
C ASP A 1017 25.56 -1.99 52.48
N ALA A 1018 25.55 -2.45 53.72
CA ALA A 1018 25.23 -3.84 54.03
C ALA A 1018 23.72 -4.09 53.91
N LEU A 1019 23.34 -5.10 53.13
CA LEU A 1019 21.96 -5.57 53.08
C LEU A 1019 21.60 -6.26 54.41
N LEU A 1020 20.52 -5.80 55.05
CA LEU A 1020 20.00 -6.30 56.32
C LEU A 1020 18.57 -6.81 56.14
N PRO A 1021 18.17 -7.95 56.75
CA PRO A 1021 18.98 -8.87 57.58
C PRO A 1021 19.98 -9.72 56.76
N THR A 1022 21.02 -10.26 57.39
CA THR A 1022 22.02 -11.11 56.72
C THR A 1022 21.38 -12.33 56.06
N GLY A 1023 21.65 -12.54 54.77
CA GLY A 1023 21.03 -13.61 53.97
C GLY A 1023 19.76 -13.18 53.21
N CYS A 1024 19.36 -11.90 53.31
CA CYS A 1024 18.25 -11.36 52.53
C CYS A 1024 18.63 -11.15 51.05
N ALA A 1025 17.62 -11.12 50.18
CA ALA A 1025 17.74 -10.81 48.76
C ALA A 1025 17.04 -9.48 48.46
N ASN A 1026 17.73 -8.57 47.75
CA ASN A 1026 17.14 -7.29 47.36
C ASN A 1026 16.20 -7.45 46.15
N THR A 1027 14.98 -7.89 46.41
CA THR A 1027 13.94 -8.04 45.39
C THR A 1027 13.27 -6.72 45.00
N ASP A 1028 13.47 -5.64 45.77
CA ASP A 1028 12.81 -4.36 45.52
C ASP A 1028 13.39 -3.67 44.28
N ALA A 1029 14.70 -3.77 44.06
CA ALA A 1029 15.35 -3.32 42.84
C ALA A 1029 14.83 -4.03 41.58
N LEU A 1030 14.43 -5.31 41.70
CA LEU A 1030 13.80 -6.07 40.62
C LEU A 1030 12.37 -5.61 40.35
N THR A 1031 11.62 -5.27 41.41
CA THR A 1031 10.26 -4.71 41.24
C THR A 1031 10.26 -3.31 40.64
N ASP A 1032 11.29 -2.48 40.88
CA ASP A 1032 11.41 -1.17 40.23
C ASP A 1032 11.53 -1.31 38.70
N TRP A 1033 12.29 -2.28 38.22
CA TRP A 1033 12.33 -2.61 36.78
C TRP A 1033 10.95 -2.98 36.24
N VAL A 1034 10.18 -3.80 36.98
CA VAL A 1034 8.79 -4.14 36.60
C VAL A 1034 7.91 -2.90 36.53
N TYR A 1035 7.94 -2.03 37.54
CA TYR A 1035 7.13 -0.81 37.55
C TYR A 1035 7.48 0.11 36.38
N ARG A 1036 8.77 0.26 36.06
CA ARG A 1036 9.23 1.04 34.90
C ARG A 1036 8.73 0.44 33.57
N CYS A 1037 8.79 -0.89 33.41
CA CYS A 1037 8.24 -1.56 32.24
C CYS A 1037 6.73 -1.33 32.11
N VAL A 1038 5.97 -1.41 33.20
CA VAL A 1038 4.52 -1.16 33.21
C VAL A 1038 4.21 0.29 32.84
N TRP A 1039 4.90 1.27 33.42
CA TRP A 1039 4.74 2.68 33.08
C TRP A 1039 5.11 2.98 31.62
N SER A 1040 6.15 2.35 31.11
CA SER A 1040 6.55 2.46 29.70
C SER A 1040 5.44 1.96 28.77
N ILE A 1041 4.81 0.82 29.07
CA ILE A 1041 3.68 0.30 28.28
C ILE A 1041 2.53 1.32 28.21
N PHE A 1042 2.16 1.94 29.34
CA PHE A 1042 1.13 2.98 29.34
C PHE A 1042 1.53 4.20 28.51
N PHE A 1043 2.78 4.66 28.63
CA PHE A 1043 3.29 5.80 27.87
C PHE A 1043 3.29 5.54 26.36
N VAL A 1044 3.83 4.41 25.93
CA VAL A 1044 3.84 3.96 24.52
C VAL A 1044 2.41 3.86 23.97
N ALA A 1045 1.46 3.36 24.76
CA ALA A 1045 0.06 3.27 24.35
C ALA A 1045 -0.56 4.64 24.01
N PHE A 1046 -0.26 5.69 24.78
CA PHE A 1046 -0.72 7.05 24.46
C PHE A 1046 0.05 7.66 23.28
N LEU A 1047 1.37 7.41 23.18
CA LEU A 1047 2.18 7.90 22.06
C LEU A 1047 1.70 7.35 20.71
N ALA A 1048 1.18 6.12 20.67
CA ALA A 1048 0.68 5.50 19.44
C ALA A 1048 -0.50 6.27 18.80
N PHE A 1049 -1.25 7.07 19.57
CA PHE A 1049 -2.34 7.90 19.03
C PHE A 1049 -1.89 9.24 18.47
N ILE A 1050 -0.66 9.68 18.74
CA ILE A 1050 -0.16 11.00 18.30
C ILE A 1050 -0.32 11.20 16.78
N PRO A 1051 0.07 10.25 15.90
CA PRO A 1051 -0.07 10.45 14.45
C PRO A 1051 -1.50 10.74 14.03
N LEU A 1052 -2.47 9.99 14.56
CA LEU A 1052 -3.89 10.18 14.26
C LEU A 1052 -4.39 11.54 14.78
N VAL A 1053 -4.10 11.87 16.04
CA VAL A 1053 -4.53 13.12 16.67
C VAL A 1053 -3.95 14.32 15.94
N VAL A 1054 -2.68 14.26 15.55
CA VAL A 1054 -2.01 15.36 14.87
C VAL A 1054 -2.48 15.50 13.42
N GLN A 1055 -2.70 14.39 12.72
CA GLN A 1055 -3.30 14.40 11.39
C GLN A 1055 -4.69 15.04 11.43
N GLU A 1056 -5.54 14.63 12.37
CA GLU A 1056 -6.88 15.19 12.56
C GLU A 1056 -6.85 16.67 12.96
N ALA A 1057 -5.91 17.06 13.83
CA ALA A 1057 -5.74 18.45 14.23
C ALA A 1057 -5.35 19.33 13.04
N THR A 1058 -4.52 18.80 12.12
CA THR A 1058 -4.04 19.51 10.93
C THR A 1058 -5.10 19.61 9.85
N GLU A 1059 -5.99 18.63 9.72
CA GLU A 1059 -7.01 18.58 8.64
C GLU A 1059 -8.39 19.06 9.05
N ARG A 1060 -8.78 18.88 10.31
CA ARG A 1060 -10.16 19.14 10.78
C ARG A 1060 -10.20 20.07 12.00
N GLY A 1061 -9.04 20.46 12.53
CA GLY A 1061 -8.89 21.36 13.66
C GLY A 1061 -8.85 20.66 15.02
N VAL A 1062 -8.36 21.38 16.04
CA VAL A 1062 -8.04 20.84 17.36
C VAL A 1062 -9.26 20.28 18.09
N TRP A 1063 -10.42 20.95 18.02
CA TRP A 1063 -11.63 20.51 18.72
C TRP A 1063 -12.14 19.15 18.19
N ARG A 1064 -12.18 18.97 16.86
CA ARG A 1064 -12.61 17.69 16.26
C ARG A 1064 -11.62 16.57 16.55
N ALA A 1065 -10.31 16.86 16.57
CA ALA A 1065 -9.30 15.90 16.97
C ALA A 1065 -9.50 15.41 18.42
N ALA A 1066 -9.78 16.34 19.35
CA ALA A 1066 -10.02 16.02 20.75
C ALA A 1066 -11.31 15.19 20.94
N THR A 1067 -12.41 15.56 20.27
CA THR A 1067 -13.66 14.79 20.37
C THR A 1067 -13.54 13.40 19.74
N ARG A 1068 -12.82 13.26 18.62
CA ARG A 1068 -12.55 11.96 18.00
C ARG A 1068 -11.69 11.07 18.91
N LEU A 1069 -10.64 11.61 19.53
CA LEU A 1069 -9.82 10.88 20.49
C LEU A 1069 -10.63 10.42 21.70
N ALA A 1070 -11.46 11.29 22.28
CA ALA A 1070 -12.34 10.93 23.39
C ALA A 1070 -13.30 9.79 22.98
N LYS A 1071 -13.93 9.89 21.80
CA LYS A 1071 -14.81 8.84 21.26
C LYS A 1071 -14.08 7.51 21.13
N GLN A 1072 -12.85 7.51 20.61
CA GLN A 1072 -12.02 6.30 20.48
C GLN A 1072 -11.76 5.64 21.84
N LEU A 1073 -11.35 6.42 22.84
CA LEU A 1073 -11.10 5.92 24.20
C LEU A 1073 -12.38 5.33 24.85
N PHE A 1074 -13.50 6.06 24.82
CA PHE A 1074 -14.77 5.59 25.42
C PHE A 1074 -15.42 4.44 24.64
N SER A 1075 -15.10 4.28 23.36
CA SER A 1075 -15.58 3.17 22.53
C SER A 1075 -14.82 1.86 22.73
N PHE A 1076 -13.81 1.83 23.61
CA PHE A 1076 -12.94 0.68 23.83
C PHE A 1076 -12.18 0.22 22.56
N SER A 1077 -11.91 1.12 21.61
CA SER A 1077 -11.18 0.78 20.39
C SER A 1077 -9.77 0.26 20.66
N LEU A 1078 -9.16 0.67 21.77
CA LEU A 1078 -7.90 0.14 22.30
C LEU A 1078 -7.90 -1.39 22.43
N PHE A 1079 -8.96 -1.98 23.00
CA PHE A 1079 -9.06 -3.43 23.16
C PHE A 1079 -9.23 -4.12 21.81
N PHE A 1080 -9.93 -3.49 20.88
CA PHE A 1080 -10.03 -3.97 19.52
C PHE A 1080 -8.67 -3.96 18.80
N GLU A 1081 -7.83 -2.95 19.02
CA GLU A 1081 -6.50 -2.87 18.42
C GLU A 1081 -5.52 -3.95 18.92
N VAL A 1082 -5.59 -4.31 20.21
CA VAL A 1082 -4.83 -5.46 20.74
C VAL A 1082 -5.24 -6.73 19.99
N PHE A 1083 -6.53 -6.92 19.76
CA PHE A 1083 -7.05 -8.05 19.02
C PHE A 1083 -6.57 -8.05 17.55
N VAL A 1084 -6.62 -6.91 16.86
CA VAL A 1084 -6.11 -6.77 15.48
C VAL A 1084 -4.60 -7.06 15.41
N THR A 1085 -3.83 -6.60 16.38
CA THR A 1085 -2.38 -6.84 16.48
C THR A 1085 -2.07 -8.34 16.55
N GLN A 1086 -2.83 -9.08 17.37
CA GLN A 1086 -2.70 -10.54 17.48
C GLN A 1086 -3.04 -11.25 16.17
N ILE A 1087 -4.06 -10.80 15.44
CA ILE A 1087 -4.41 -11.37 14.13
C ILE A 1087 -3.29 -11.12 13.11
N TYR A 1088 -2.68 -9.93 13.07
CA TYR A 1088 -1.53 -9.68 12.21
C TYR A 1088 -0.36 -10.61 12.54
N ALA A 1089 0.01 -10.71 13.81
CA ALA A 1089 1.14 -11.54 14.25
C ALA A 1089 0.91 -13.02 13.91
N ASN A 1090 -0.27 -13.55 14.25
CA ASN A 1090 -0.61 -14.94 13.97
C ASN A 1090 -0.67 -15.24 12.47
N SER A 1091 -1.22 -14.33 11.66
CA SER A 1091 -1.32 -14.52 10.20
C SER A 1091 0.05 -14.61 9.53
N VAL A 1092 1.00 -13.74 9.92
CA VAL A 1092 2.37 -13.75 9.39
C VAL A 1092 3.11 -15.01 9.85
N GLN A 1093 2.99 -15.38 11.13
CA GLN A 1093 3.68 -16.54 11.69
C GLN A 1093 3.18 -17.86 11.08
N GLN A 1094 1.86 -18.01 10.93
CA GLN A 1094 1.26 -19.20 10.33
C GLN A 1094 1.65 -19.34 8.86
N ASP A 1095 1.65 -18.24 8.10
CA ASP A 1095 2.01 -18.26 6.68
C ASP A 1095 3.51 -18.58 6.47
N LEU A 1096 4.41 -17.98 7.24
CA LEU A 1096 5.84 -18.31 7.18
C LEU A 1096 6.16 -19.75 7.58
N SER A 1097 5.29 -20.40 8.36
CA SER A 1097 5.49 -21.78 8.85
C SER A 1097 4.83 -22.83 7.96
N PHE A 1098 3.59 -22.58 7.54
CA PHE A 1098 2.73 -23.55 6.85
C PHE A 1098 2.25 -23.06 5.48
N GLY A 1099 2.38 -21.77 5.19
CA GLY A 1099 1.79 -21.13 4.01
C GLY A 1099 0.27 -21.07 4.08
N GLY A 1100 -0.35 -21.07 2.90
CA GLY A 1100 -1.80 -21.08 2.78
C GLY A 1100 -2.42 -19.71 2.50
N ALA A 1101 -1.60 -18.71 2.16
CA ALA A 1101 -2.06 -17.45 1.58
C ALA A 1101 -3.05 -17.69 0.42
N ARG A 1102 -4.28 -17.19 0.61
CA ARG A 1102 -5.38 -17.29 -0.36
C ARG A 1102 -6.18 -16.00 -0.34
N TYR A 1103 -6.80 -15.68 -1.47
CA TYR A 1103 -7.75 -14.58 -1.52
C TYR A 1103 -8.94 -14.85 -0.60
N ILE A 1104 -9.16 -13.97 0.37
CA ILE A 1104 -10.32 -13.97 1.26
C ILE A 1104 -11.22 -12.81 0.84
N GLY A 1105 -12.46 -13.12 0.43
CA GLY A 1105 -13.45 -12.08 0.12
C GLY A 1105 -13.80 -11.29 1.37
N THR A 1106 -13.57 -9.98 1.35
CA THR A 1106 -14.07 -9.06 2.37
C THR A 1106 -15.46 -8.60 1.92
N GLY A 1107 -16.49 -8.90 2.71
CA GLY A 1107 -17.86 -8.50 2.38
C GLY A 1107 -17.99 -6.97 2.43
N ARG A 1108 -18.65 -6.37 1.42
CA ARG A 1108 -18.79 -4.90 1.26
C ARG A 1108 -20.18 -4.35 1.61
N GLY A 1109 -21.05 -5.19 2.18
CA GLY A 1109 -22.39 -4.80 2.64
C GLY A 1109 -22.35 -4.02 3.95
N PHE A 1110 -23.44 -3.31 4.26
CA PHE A 1110 -23.62 -2.73 5.58
C PHE A 1110 -23.81 -3.83 6.63
N ALA A 1111 -23.18 -3.66 7.80
CA ALA A 1111 -23.30 -4.61 8.90
C ALA A 1111 -24.59 -4.36 9.72
N THR A 1112 -25.75 -4.47 9.08
CA THR A 1112 -27.07 -4.25 9.72
C THR A 1112 -27.59 -5.50 10.45
N ALA A 1113 -27.06 -6.68 10.12
CA ALA A 1113 -27.48 -7.94 10.70
C ALA A 1113 -26.70 -8.33 11.96
N ARG A 1114 -27.39 -8.96 12.91
CA ARG A 1114 -26.78 -9.50 14.13
C ARG A 1114 -26.15 -10.88 13.86
N ILE A 1115 -24.89 -11.05 14.26
CA ILE A 1115 -24.15 -12.32 14.11
C ILE A 1115 -24.29 -13.15 15.40
N PRO A 1116 -24.60 -14.46 15.32
CA PRO A 1116 -24.63 -15.33 16.49
C PRO A 1116 -23.28 -15.42 17.22
N PHE A 1117 -23.32 -15.45 18.56
CA PHE A 1117 -22.11 -15.49 19.38
C PHE A 1117 -21.21 -16.68 19.07
N GLY A 1118 -21.75 -17.88 18.82
CA GLY A 1118 -20.93 -19.07 18.50
C GLY A 1118 -20.10 -18.93 17.22
N VAL A 1119 -20.62 -18.23 16.21
CA VAL A 1119 -19.89 -17.94 14.96
C VAL A 1119 -18.76 -16.95 15.21
N LEU A 1120 -19.00 -15.93 16.06
CA LEU A 1120 -17.94 -15.03 16.49
C LEU A 1120 -16.90 -15.81 17.30
N TYR A 1121 -17.30 -16.47 18.39
CA TYR A 1121 -16.41 -17.21 19.29
C TYR A 1121 -15.50 -18.19 18.54
N SER A 1122 -16.03 -19.02 17.65
CA SER A 1122 -15.22 -19.97 16.87
C SER A 1122 -14.13 -19.31 16.00
N ARG A 1123 -14.37 -18.11 15.47
CA ARG A 1123 -13.35 -17.34 14.73
C ARG A 1123 -12.29 -16.73 15.66
N PHE A 1124 -12.65 -16.45 16.90
CA PHE A 1124 -11.81 -15.76 17.89
C PHE A 1124 -11.06 -16.68 18.84
N ALA A 1125 -11.60 -17.86 19.09
CA ALA A 1125 -11.11 -18.72 20.14
C ALA A 1125 -9.68 -19.17 19.86
N GLY A 1126 -9.39 -19.60 18.64
CA GLY A 1126 -8.04 -20.03 18.21
C GLY A 1126 -6.96 -18.96 18.42
N PRO A 1127 -7.00 -17.83 17.71
CA PRO A 1127 -5.92 -16.86 17.73
C PRO A 1127 -5.83 -16.03 19.02
N SER A 1128 -6.88 -15.98 19.85
CA SER A 1128 -6.89 -15.08 21.02
C SER A 1128 -7.27 -15.76 22.33
N ILE A 1129 -8.43 -16.40 22.43
CA ILE A 1129 -8.93 -16.90 23.73
C ILE A 1129 -8.12 -18.10 24.22
N TYR A 1130 -7.93 -19.11 23.37
CA TYR A 1130 -7.13 -20.30 23.70
C TYR A 1130 -5.67 -19.96 23.90
N PHE A 1131 -5.16 -19.01 23.12
CA PHE A 1131 -3.82 -18.50 23.30
C PHE A 1131 -3.64 -17.82 24.67
N GLY A 1132 -4.55 -16.92 25.06
CA GLY A 1132 -4.53 -16.28 26.37
C GLY A 1132 -4.68 -17.28 27.52
N ALA A 1133 -5.59 -18.26 27.38
CA ALA A 1133 -5.75 -19.34 28.36
C ALA A 1133 -4.49 -20.20 28.50
N ARG A 1134 -3.79 -20.49 27.39
CA ARG A 1134 -2.51 -21.21 27.38
C ARG A 1134 -1.36 -20.44 28.02
N LEU A 1135 -1.40 -19.10 28.02
CA LEU A 1135 -0.40 -18.30 28.72
C LEU A 1135 -0.68 -18.17 30.21
N LEU A 1136 -1.95 -18.31 30.62
CA LEU A 1136 -2.38 -18.20 32.01
C LEU A 1136 -2.27 -19.53 32.77
N MET A 1137 -2.48 -20.64 32.07
CA MET A 1137 -2.18 -22.01 32.53
C MET A 1137 -0.70 -22.31 32.35
#